data_AF-A0A7X8LS42-F1
#
_entry.id   AF-A0A7X8LS42-F1
#
_cell.length_a   1.000
_cell.length_b   1.000
_cell.length_c   1.000
_cell.angle_alpha   90.00
_cell.angle_beta   90.00
_cell.angle_gamma   90.00
#
_symmetry.space_group_name_H-M   'P 1'
#
loop_
_entity.id
_entity.type
_entity.pdbx_description
1 polymer ?
#
loop_
_entity_poly.entity_id
_entity_poly.type
_entity_poly.pdbx_seq_one_letter_code
_entity_poly.pdbx_strand_id
1 'polypeptide(L)'
;MGWKSAVAIGWRLLPKLFLLLLEVLLVAEISLWVAGFAARVSGSGLARGGGKITILCEGASFVWGTGGESFPSQLQEILNKKAGRELFRVVNAGRPGTNSAQLAASVEKDLLRYSPKALIVLTGMNNRWNPSETAAASSWWRRALLHSRIYRLYLYYGGGKDEAAAYSGVCEPDRSTGGLAVSPRQPAAVTPPARLPPPGKTGAKGAAKLFDYYMGAADVAVRRGDAEAAMTYARYCLSLSTASARPYALLALAASSAGDCSAVPAYVAGAAARGLASDAALESAQGRCAALAGEYGEAARHYSARLRLDGSDAGAFLDLSEAYLAGSEQERGLEALESGLKVFPDSLEIKTALSAAKARTGDLTGALKPLLSVLAQKPRDEAVYARFFLALFEEGRFAMAGKAARAISAALPAEKELPYLVLARVSPTARRYDQAVDAARKALSINPACAEAYVILGDLAQKRCDREAALSFYGLAVSADSKYWGSYVALGNMQARAGDFGPAALNLARALALAPEEPEVYVQFARLETGRGNSKRALEYYLQALKLDVYAPDVYAEAAKLSAELGIPEKAFAARLPGLERNPAFERVHGLDSAAADLAEQGVQRRIERDFMRVCAASVRHGAKVIFSSYPEEDLPGAEAAAAYCGARYLSLVLPFRANFKSRREYLFHDNKHCNTAGYGFMAEQYSAAILDMLGLEGGGGNGR
;
A
#
# COMPACT_ATOMS: atom_id res chain seq x y z
N MET A 1 42.72 -46.71 -19.00
CA MET A 1 41.44 -46.99 -19.70
C MET A 1 40.20 -47.01 -18.75
N GLY A 2 40.20 -46.30 -17.60
CA GLY A 2 39.20 -46.57 -16.54
C GLY A 2 38.12 -45.52 -16.25
N TRP A 3 38.22 -44.28 -16.72
CA TRP A 3 37.35 -43.20 -16.22
C TRP A 3 36.14 -42.88 -17.11
N LYS A 4 36.29 -43.01 -18.44
CA LYS A 4 35.18 -42.78 -19.38
C LYS A 4 34.09 -43.86 -19.31
N SER A 5 34.45 -45.08 -18.93
CA SER A 5 33.51 -46.20 -18.80
C SER A 5 32.62 -46.08 -17.55
N ALA A 6 33.14 -45.54 -16.44
CA ALA A 6 32.38 -45.38 -15.19
C ALA A 6 31.29 -44.30 -15.29
N VAL A 7 31.57 -43.19 -15.99
CA VAL A 7 30.59 -42.11 -16.21
C VAL A 7 29.45 -42.57 -17.13
N ALA A 8 29.75 -43.36 -18.17
CA ALA A 8 28.72 -43.89 -19.08
C ALA A 8 27.75 -44.87 -18.39
N ILE A 9 28.22 -45.60 -17.37
CA ILE A 9 27.39 -46.52 -16.56
C ILE A 9 26.49 -45.73 -15.61
N GLY A 10 26.99 -44.66 -14.98
CA GLY A 10 26.21 -43.80 -14.09
C GLY A 10 25.00 -43.14 -14.76
N TRP A 11 25.16 -42.64 -15.99
CA TRP A 11 24.07 -42.00 -16.74
C TRP A 11 23.00 -42.99 -17.25
N ARG A 12 23.33 -44.28 -17.38
CA ARG A 12 22.34 -45.33 -17.73
C ARG A 12 21.58 -45.87 -16.52
N LEU A 13 22.13 -45.74 -15.31
CA LEU A 13 21.50 -46.21 -14.07
C LEU A 13 20.59 -45.16 -13.42
N LEU A 14 20.87 -43.86 -13.61
CA LEU A 14 20.09 -42.76 -13.02
C LEU A 14 18.58 -42.80 -13.35
N PRO A 15 18.15 -43.02 -14.61
CA PRO A 15 16.72 -43.13 -14.93
C PRO A 15 16.07 -44.35 -14.28
N LYS A 16 16.80 -45.47 -14.17
CA LYS A 16 16.31 -46.69 -13.52
C LYS A 16 16.18 -46.53 -12.01
N LEU A 17 17.13 -45.85 -11.37
CA LEU A 17 17.06 -45.48 -9.96
C LEU A 17 15.91 -44.49 -9.69
N PHE A 18 15.67 -43.54 -10.59
CA PHE A 18 14.54 -42.61 -10.49
C PHE A 18 13.19 -43.32 -10.62
N LEU A 19 13.05 -44.24 -11.59
CA LEU A 19 11.85 -45.05 -11.74
C LEU A 19 11.61 -45.97 -10.54
N LEU A 20 12.67 -46.62 -10.03
CA LEU A 20 12.59 -47.43 -8.82
C LEU A 20 12.14 -46.59 -7.61
N LEU A 21 12.67 -45.38 -7.44
CA LEU A 21 12.25 -44.45 -6.38
C LEU A 21 10.76 -44.09 -6.53
N LEU A 22 10.29 -43.88 -7.76
CA LEU A 22 8.91 -43.53 -8.05
C LEU A 22 7.94 -44.69 -7.75
N GLU A 23 8.36 -45.93 -8.06
CA GLU A 23 7.63 -47.15 -7.67
C GLU A 23 7.57 -47.32 -6.16
N VAL A 24 8.68 -47.13 -5.45
CA VAL A 24 8.70 -47.21 -3.97
C VAL A 24 7.78 -46.16 -3.35
N LEU A 25 7.79 -44.92 -3.87
CA LEU A 25 6.90 -43.86 -3.39
C LEU A 25 5.43 -44.15 -3.70
N LEU A 26 5.12 -44.72 -4.86
CA LEU A 26 3.76 -45.12 -5.23
C LEU A 26 3.26 -46.26 -4.32
N VAL A 27 4.08 -47.28 -4.09
CA VAL A 27 3.75 -48.39 -3.19
C VAL A 27 3.55 -47.87 -1.77
N ALA A 28 4.43 -46.98 -1.27
CA ALA A 28 4.27 -46.36 0.03
C ALA A 28 2.96 -45.56 0.16
N GLU A 29 2.58 -44.80 -0.87
CA GLU A 29 1.32 -44.04 -0.88
C GLU A 29 0.11 -45.00 -0.88
N ILE A 30 0.14 -46.07 -1.67
CA ILE A 30 -0.92 -47.10 -1.69
C ILE A 30 -0.99 -47.82 -0.34
N SER A 31 0.14 -48.21 0.24
CA SER A 31 0.22 -48.84 1.57
C SER A 31 -0.32 -47.92 2.66
N LEU A 32 -0.05 -46.61 2.61
CA LEU A 32 -0.62 -45.63 3.53
C LEU A 32 -2.12 -45.41 3.31
N TRP A 33 -2.61 -45.61 2.08
CA TRP A 33 -4.03 -45.61 1.76
C TRP A 33 -4.74 -46.83 2.34
N VAL A 34 -4.17 -48.01 2.14
CA VAL A 34 -4.67 -49.30 2.67
C VAL A 34 -4.57 -49.33 4.19
N ALA A 35 -3.47 -48.87 4.78
CA ALA A 35 -3.32 -48.75 6.24
C ALA A 35 -4.28 -47.72 6.83
N GLY A 36 -4.51 -46.60 6.16
CA GLY A 36 -5.52 -45.62 6.57
C GLY A 36 -6.96 -46.11 6.41
N PHE A 37 -7.22 -47.00 5.45
CA PHE A 37 -8.50 -47.68 5.27
C PHE A 37 -8.69 -48.77 6.33
N ALA A 38 -7.68 -49.61 6.57
CA ALA A 38 -7.67 -50.62 7.62
C ALA A 38 -7.79 -49.97 9.02
N ALA A 39 -7.10 -48.86 9.29
CA ALA A 39 -7.27 -48.08 10.53
C ALA A 39 -8.65 -47.43 10.64
N ARG A 40 -9.36 -47.15 9.52
CA ARG A 40 -10.78 -46.74 9.53
C ARG A 40 -11.72 -47.90 9.82
N VAL A 41 -11.41 -49.10 9.34
CA VAL A 41 -12.21 -50.33 9.55
C VAL A 41 -11.94 -50.96 10.93
N SER A 42 -10.74 -50.79 11.48
CA SER A 42 -10.36 -51.23 12.84
C SER A 42 -10.58 -50.13 13.89
N GLY A 43 -10.54 -48.85 13.49
CA GLY A 43 -10.95 -47.70 14.30
C GLY A 43 -12.47 -47.49 14.31
N SER A 44 -13.21 -48.17 13.44
CA SER A 44 -14.64 -48.45 13.61
C SER A 44 -14.87 -49.62 14.56
N GLY A 45 -14.11 -49.67 15.66
CA GLY A 45 -14.66 -50.17 16.91
C GLY A 45 -15.89 -49.33 17.20
N LEU A 46 -17.05 -49.87 16.86
CA LEU A 46 -18.36 -49.34 17.17
C LEU A 46 -18.38 -48.88 18.64
N ALA A 47 -18.21 -47.58 18.86
CA ALA A 47 -18.86 -46.91 19.97
C ALA A 47 -20.37 -46.88 19.66
N ARG A 48 -21.00 -48.06 19.65
CA ARG A 48 -22.41 -48.19 20.01
C ARG A 48 -22.46 -47.89 21.51
N GLY A 49 -22.54 -46.60 21.81
CA GLY A 49 -22.59 -46.08 23.17
C GLY A 49 -23.42 -44.80 23.22
N GLY A 50 -24.74 -44.97 23.37
CA GLY A 50 -25.71 -43.94 23.74
C GLY A 50 -26.24 -43.09 22.59
N GLY A 51 -27.56 -43.13 22.35
CA GLY A 51 -28.26 -42.30 21.36
C GLY A 51 -28.29 -40.80 21.69
N LYS A 52 -27.13 -40.18 21.91
CA LYS A 52 -26.97 -38.74 22.14
C LYS A 52 -27.07 -37.98 20.81
N ILE A 53 -27.83 -36.88 20.83
CA ILE A 53 -27.99 -35.97 19.69
C ILE A 53 -26.75 -35.08 19.60
N THR A 54 -26.04 -35.17 18.48
CA THR A 54 -24.82 -34.36 18.26
C THR A 54 -25.17 -33.02 17.63
N ILE A 55 -24.68 -31.94 18.24
CA ILE A 55 -24.76 -30.56 17.74
C ILE A 55 -23.35 -30.11 17.40
N LEU A 56 -23.12 -29.61 16.19
CA LEU A 56 -21.82 -29.11 15.75
C LEU A 56 -21.83 -27.59 15.76
N CYS A 57 -20.88 -26.96 16.45
CA CYS A 57 -20.67 -25.51 16.44
C CYS A 57 -19.43 -25.17 15.61
N GLU A 58 -19.64 -24.45 14.51
CA GLU A 58 -18.61 -23.98 13.59
C GLU A 58 -18.62 -22.46 13.52
N GLY A 59 -17.45 -21.85 13.33
CA GLY A 59 -17.39 -20.39 13.24
C GLY A 59 -16.11 -19.75 13.74
N ALA A 60 -16.17 -18.42 13.83
CA ALA A 60 -15.06 -17.57 14.20
C ALA A 60 -14.85 -17.52 15.74
N SER A 61 -14.26 -16.44 16.24
CA SER A 61 -13.73 -16.34 17.61
C SER A 61 -14.75 -16.56 18.73
N PHE A 62 -16.05 -16.30 18.52
CA PHE A 62 -17.08 -16.55 19.56
C PHE A 62 -17.47 -18.03 19.67
N VAL A 63 -17.04 -18.88 18.74
CA VAL A 63 -17.15 -20.33 18.84
C VAL A 63 -15.85 -20.92 19.39
N TRP A 64 -14.70 -20.33 19.04
CA TRP A 64 -13.40 -20.77 19.52
C TRP A 64 -13.21 -20.51 21.02
N GLY A 65 -13.08 -21.57 21.80
CA GLY A 65 -12.78 -21.49 23.23
C GLY A 65 -12.48 -22.87 23.80
N THR A 66 -11.39 -22.99 24.56
CA THR A 66 -11.01 -24.24 25.26
C THR A 66 -11.30 -24.07 26.74
N GLY A 67 -12.36 -24.72 27.25
CA GLY A 67 -12.70 -24.69 28.68
C GLY A 67 -14.20 -24.85 28.98
N GLY A 68 -14.54 -25.00 30.27
CA GLY A 68 -15.93 -25.16 30.75
C GLY A 68 -16.82 -23.93 30.49
N GLU A 69 -16.23 -22.75 30.30
CA GLU A 69 -16.96 -21.49 30.09
C GLU A 69 -17.19 -21.12 28.61
N SER A 70 -16.75 -21.96 27.67
CA SER A 70 -16.94 -21.68 26.23
C SER A 70 -18.42 -21.76 25.83
N PHE A 71 -18.82 -21.03 24.78
CA PHE A 71 -20.19 -21.11 24.25
C PHE A 71 -20.67 -22.56 23.98
N PRO A 72 -19.91 -23.43 23.28
CA PRO A 72 -20.34 -24.81 23.09
C PRO A 72 -20.49 -25.61 24.40
N SER A 73 -19.63 -25.36 25.39
CA SER A 73 -19.72 -25.99 26.72
C SER A 73 -21.00 -25.59 27.45
N GLN A 74 -21.29 -24.29 27.52
CA GLN A 74 -22.49 -23.76 28.17
C GLN A 74 -23.77 -24.20 27.45
N LEU A 75 -23.74 -24.27 26.12
CA LEU A 75 -24.85 -24.78 25.32
C LEU A 75 -25.15 -26.25 25.62
N GLN A 76 -24.11 -27.09 25.77
CA GLN A 76 -24.29 -28.49 26.13
C GLN A 76 -24.95 -28.64 27.49
N GLU A 77 -24.50 -27.86 28.48
CA GLU A 77 -25.05 -27.87 29.83
C GLU A 77 -26.53 -27.47 29.84
N ILE A 78 -26.87 -26.36 29.17
CA ILE A 78 -28.25 -25.86 29.09
C ILE A 78 -29.16 -26.86 28.36
N LEU A 79 -28.72 -27.43 27.24
CA LEU A 79 -29.51 -28.42 26.49
C LEU A 79 -29.78 -29.69 27.32
N ASN A 80 -28.77 -30.22 28.02
CA ASN A 80 -28.93 -31.40 28.87
C ASN A 80 -29.76 -31.11 30.12
N LYS A 81 -29.62 -29.92 30.70
CA LYS A 81 -30.45 -29.46 31.81
C LYS A 81 -31.92 -29.37 31.40
N LYS A 82 -32.22 -28.77 30.24
CA LYS A 82 -33.59 -28.71 29.69
C LYS A 82 -34.15 -30.08 29.34
N ALA A 83 -33.31 -31.03 28.92
CA ALA A 83 -33.71 -32.40 28.63
C ALA A 83 -33.88 -33.29 29.88
N GLY A 84 -33.44 -32.84 31.06
CA GLY A 84 -33.44 -33.63 32.30
C GLY A 84 -32.51 -34.86 32.29
N ARG A 85 -31.68 -35.01 31.26
CA ARG A 85 -30.73 -36.13 31.07
C ARG A 85 -29.63 -35.74 30.09
N GLU A 86 -28.54 -36.50 30.06
CA GLU A 86 -27.47 -36.32 29.06
C GLU A 86 -27.89 -36.79 27.66
N LEU A 87 -28.75 -36.02 27.01
CA LEU A 87 -29.27 -36.29 25.67
C LEU A 87 -28.40 -35.69 24.55
N PHE A 88 -27.69 -34.60 24.82
CA PHE A 88 -26.97 -33.80 23.83
C PHE A 88 -25.46 -33.86 24.01
N ARG A 89 -24.76 -33.89 22.88
CA ARG A 89 -23.31 -33.70 22.77
C ARG A 89 -23.04 -32.52 21.85
N VAL A 90 -22.38 -31.48 22.34
CA VAL A 90 -22.02 -30.30 21.55
C VAL A 90 -20.54 -30.36 21.20
N VAL A 91 -20.21 -30.24 19.91
CA VAL A 91 -18.85 -30.29 19.40
C VAL A 91 -18.39 -28.88 19.08
N ASN A 92 -17.29 -28.43 19.71
CA ASN A 92 -16.63 -27.19 19.34
C ASN A 92 -15.67 -27.44 18.16
N ALA A 93 -16.01 -26.88 17.00
CA ALA A 93 -15.16 -26.89 15.80
C ALA A 93 -14.82 -25.47 15.32
N GLY A 94 -15.01 -24.46 16.18
CA GLY A 94 -14.64 -23.07 15.89
C GLY A 94 -13.17 -22.93 15.49
N ARG A 95 -12.83 -21.85 14.79
CA ARG A 95 -11.46 -21.51 14.38
C ARG A 95 -11.30 -19.99 14.35
N PRO A 96 -10.36 -19.39 15.11
CA PRO A 96 -10.18 -17.94 15.14
C PRO A 96 -9.89 -17.39 13.75
N GLY A 97 -10.44 -16.22 13.43
CA GLY A 97 -10.15 -15.56 12.15
C GLY A 97 -10.88 -16.15 10.93
N THR A 98 -11.71 -17.18 11.09
CA THR A 98 -12.40 -17.84 9.95
C THR A 98 -13.45 -16.94 9.31
N ASN A 99 -13.47 -16.90 7.98
CA ASN A 99 -14.47 -16.20 7.16
C ASN A 99 -15.47 -17.17 6.49
N SER A 100 -16.51 -16.64 5.83
CA SER A 100 -17.57 -17.46 5.18
C SER A 100 -17.02 -18.46 4.15
N ALA A 101 -16.04 -18.05 3.36
CA ALA A 101 -15.48 -18.89 2.29
C ALA A 101 -14.65 -20.05 2.85
N GLN A 102 -13.83 -19.80 3.87
CA GLN A 102 -13.05 -20.82 4.56
C GLN A 102 -13.94 -21.84 5.26
N LEU A 103 -15.02 -21.35 5.89
CA LEU A 103 -16.04 -22.21 6.49
C LEU A 103 -16.71 -23.11 5.44
N ALA A 104 -17.19 -22.54 4.34
CA ALA A 104 -17.82 -23.30 3.26
C ALA A 104 -16.88 -24.36 2.67
N ALA A 105 -15.57 -24.10 2.65
CA ALA A 105 -14.56 -25.06 2.18
C ALA A 105 -14.27 -26.20 3.17
N SER A 106 -14.46 -26.00 4.48
CA SER A 106 -14.15 -27.04 5.48
C SER A 106 -15.37 -27.79 6.03
N VAL A 107 -16.57 -27.20 5.97
CA VAL A 107 -17.76 -27.74 6.66
C VAL A 107 -18.11 -29.17 6.26
N GLU A 108 -17.90 -29.56 5.01
CA GLU A 108 -18.22 -30.92 4.53
C GLU A 108 -17.36 -31.99 5.23
N LYS A 109 -16.10 -31.67 5.52
CA LYS A 109 -15.21 -32.55 6.27
C LYS A 109 -15.70 -32.73 7.71
N ASP A 110 -16.19 -31.66 8.32
CA ASP A 110 -16.62 -31.66 9.71
C ASP A 110 -18.01 -32.33 9.85
N LEU A 111 -18.92 -32.13 8.89
CA LEU A 111 -20.19 -32.87 8.78
C LEU A 111 -19.96 -34.38 8.63
N LEU A 112 -19.03 -34.79 7.75
CA LEU A 112 -18.66 -36.20 7.59
C LEU A 112 -18.02 -36.81 8.84
N ARG A 113 -17.26 -36.00 9.59
CA ARG A 113 -16.53 -36.47 10.77
C ARG A 113 -17.44 -36.65 11.98
N TYR A 114 -18.42 -35.76 12.17
CA TYR A 114 -19.21 -35.71 13.39
C TYR A 114 -20.67 -36.13 13.22
N SER A 115 -21.17 -36.25 11.97
CA SER A 115 -22.54 -36.62 11.63
C SER A 115 -23.61 -35.93 12.52
N PRO A 116 -23.60 -34.59 12.64
CA PRO A 116 -24.46 -33.88 13.56
C PRO A 116 -25.93 -33.88 13.13
N LYS A 117 -26.85 -33.78 14.09
CA LYS A 117 -28.28 -33.54 13.84
C LYS A 117 -28.60 -32.06 13.64
N ALA A 118 -27.82 -31.18 14.26
CA ALA A 118 -27.88 -29.75 13.99
C ALA A 118 -26.47 -29.13 13.88
N LEU A 119 -26.33 -28.16 12.98
CA LEU A 119 -25.13 -27.36 12.76
C LEU A 119 -25.44 -25.90 13.11
N ILE A 120 -24.62 -25.32 13.96
CA ILE A 120 -24.62 -23.89 14.28
C ILE A 120 -23.43 -23.25 13.58
N VAL A 121 -23.69 -22.19 12.83
CA VAL A 121 -22.67 -21.41 12.13
C VAL A 121 -22.69 -19.97 12.61
N LEU A 122 -21.56 -19.51 13.16
CA LEU A 122 -21.40 -18.16 13.66
C LEU A 122 -20.16 -17.48 13.06
N THR A 123 -20.37 -16.46 12.23
CA THR A 123 -19.31 -15.68 11.57
C THR A 123 -19.79 -14.24 11.32
N GLY A 124 -18.89 -13.27 11.10
CA GLY A 124 -19.28 -11.86 10.89
C GLY A 124 -18.14 -10.87 10.66
N MET A 125 -17.42 -10.48 11.72
CA MET A 125 -16.38 -9.44 11.71
C MET A 125 -15.20 -9.68 10.75
N ASN A 126 -14.83 -10.94 10.45
CA ASN A 126 -13.63 -11.24 9.66
C ASN A 126 -13.86 -11.20 8.13
N ASN A 127 -15.10 -10.98 7.68
CA ASN A 127 -15.43 -10.96 6.26
C ASN A 127 -15.01 -9.66 5.54
N ARG A 128 -14.77 -8.57 6.29
CA ARG A 128 -14.34 -7.26 5.75
C ARG A 128 -12.82 -7.14 5.60
N TRP A 129 -12.04 -7.90 6.37
CA TRP A 129 -10.57 -7.76 6.47
C TRP A 129 -9.79 -8.66 5.49
N ASN A 130 -10.41 -9.73 4.98
CA ASN A 130 -9.73 -10.69 4.11
C ASN A 130 -10.64 -11.10 2.93
N PRO A 131 -10.60 -10.36 1.80
CA PRO A 131 -11.39 -10.65 0.61
C PRO A 131 -10.81 -11.81 -0.23
N SER A 132 -10.08 -12.76 0.37
CA SER A 132 -9.41 -13.84 -0.36
C SER A 132 -10.38 -14.82 -1.02
N GLU A 133 -10.76 -14.50 -2.25
CA GLU A 133 -10.83 -15.49 -3.33
C GLU A 133 -9.41 -15.85 -3.79
N THR A 134 -8.67 -16.61 -2.98
CA THR A 134 -7.50 -17.34 -3.47
C THR A 134 -7.74 -18.84 -3.47
N ALA A 135 -8.94 -19.26 -3.87
CA ALA A 135 -9.22 -20.63 -4.29
C ALA A 135 -9.49 -20.74 -5.80
N ALA A 136 -9.14 -19.72 -6.59
CA ALA A 136 -9.28 -19.75 -8.06
C ALA A 136 -7.95 -19.72 -8.83
N ALA A 137 -6.79 -19.68 -8.17
CA ALA A 137 -5.49 -19.56 -8.85
C ALA A 137 -4.43 -20.59 -8.41
N SER A 138 -4.82 -21.86 -8.21
CA SER A 138 -3.82 -22.95 -8.13
C SER A 138 -3.84 -23.79 -9.41
N SER A 139 -2.67 -23.96 -10.01
CA SER A 139 -2.46 -24.89 -11.11
C SER A 139 -2.83 -26.32 -10.69
N TRP A 140 -3.34 -27.13 -11.63
CA TRP A 140 -3.83 -28.49 -11.36
C TRP A 140 -2.79 -29.38 -10.65
N TRP A 141 -1.50 -29.19 -10.92
CA TRP A 141 -0.41 -29.95 -10.31
C TRP A 141 -0.17 -29.60 -8.83
N ARG A 142 -0.40 -28.34 -8.41
CA ARG A 142 -0.37 -27.96 -6.99
C ARG A 142 -1.53 -28.57 -6.22
N ARG A 143 -2.70 -28.67 -6.85
CA ARG A 143 -3.85 -29.40 -6.29
C ARG A 143 -3.54 -30.88 -6.14
N ALA A 144 -2.89 -31.49 -7.13
CA ALA A 144 -2.46 -32.89 -7.07
C ALA A 144 -1.41 -33.15 -5.96
N LEU A 145 -0.39 -32.29 -5.82
CA LEU A 145 0.62 -32.41 -4.76
C LEU A 145 0.03 -32.28 -3.35
N LEU A 146 -0.92 -31.36 -3.16
CA LEU A 146 -1.63 -31.21 -1.88
C LEU A 146 -2.55 -32.40 -1.56
N HIS A 147 -2.86 -33.24 -2.55
CA HIS A 147 -3.60 -34.49 -2.33
C HIS A 147 -2.69 -35.67 -1.93
N SER A 148 -1.38 -35.63 -2.22
CA SER A 148 -0.42 -36.64 -1.75
C SER A 148 -0.27 -36.62 -0.23
N ARG A 149 -0.28 -37.80 0.41
CA ARG A 149 -0.03 -37.94 1.84
C ARG A 149 1.46 -37.91 2.15
N ILE A 150 2.32 -38.43 1.27
CA ILE A 150 3.77 -38.32 1.40
C ILE A 150 4.22 -36.85 1.41
N TYR A 151 3.71 -36.02 0.49
CA TYR A 151 4.02 -34.60 0.47
C TYR A 151 3.55 -33.87 1.74
N ARG A 152 2.39 -34.27 2.28
CA ARG A 152 1.90 -33.76 3.57
C ARG A 152 2.71 -34.28 4.76
N LEU A 153 3.21 -35.52 4.71
CA LEU A 153 4.08 -36.09 5.73
C LEU A 153 5.44 -35.40 5.74
N TYR A 154 5.98 -35.07 4.57
CA TYR A 154 7.20 -34.26 4.40
C TYR A 154 7.01 -32.86 4.99
N LEU A 155 5.89 -32.19 4.72
CA LEU A 155 5.57 -30.90 5.35
C LEU A 155 5.40 -31.02 6.87
N TYR A 156 4.92 -32.17 7.36
CA TYR A 156 4.70 -32.44 8.77
C TYR A 156 5.99 -32.83 9.55
N TYR A 157 6.93 -33.53 8.92
CA TYR A 157 8.18 -34.02 9.57
C TYR A 157 9.47 -33.32 9.13
N GLY A 158 9.48 -32.61 7.99
CA GLY A 158 10.68 -32.01 7.39
C GLY A 158 10.62 -30.51 7.15
N GLY A 159 9.50 -29.84 7.50
CA GLY A 159 9.32 -28.40 7.30
C GLY A 159 9.85 -27.50 8.42
N GLY A 160 10.56 -28.05 9.40
CA GLY A 160 11.05 -27.30 10.54
C GLY A 160 12.27 -27.94 11.15
N LYS A 161 13.45 -27.51 10.70
CA LYS A 161 14.76 -27.57 11.36
C LYS A 161 15.81 -27.17 10.32
N ASP A 162 16.15 -25.88 10.33
CA ASP A 162 17.49 -25.32 10.06
C ASP A 162 17.39 -23.79 9.98
N GLU A 163 16.92 -23.15 11.05
CA GLU A 163 17.04 -21.69 11.24
C GLU A 163 17.20 -21.35 12.73
N ALA A 164 17.99 -22.14 13.48
CA ALA A 164 18.36 -21.81 14.85
C ALA A 164 19.82 -22.21 15.14
N ALA A 165 20.60 -21.22 15.56
CA ALA A 165 21.97 -21.29 16.08
C ALA A 165 23.12 -21.39 15.07
N ALA A 166 23.50 -20.24 14.49
CA ALA A 166 24.90 -19.84 14.35
C ALA A 166 24.96 -18.40 13.87
N TYR A 167 25.23 -17.44 14.75
CA TYR A 167 26.12 -16.30 14.53
C TYR A 167 26.14 -15.43 15.80
N SER A 168 27.17 -15.65 16.61
CA SER A 168 27.76 -14.66 17.51
C SER A 168 29.03 -14.12 16.84
N GLY A 169 29.34 -12.83 17.03
CA GLY A 169 30.59 -12.19 16.61
C GLY A 169 30.44 -11.33 15.34
N VAL A 170 30.18 -10.02 15.42
CA VAL A 170 31.04 -8.88 15.85
C VAL A 170 32.05 -8.45 14.77
N CYS A 171 31.86 -7.20 14.30
CA CYS A 171 32.81 -6.09 14.00
C CYS A 171 34.18 -6.39 13.33
N GLU A 172 34.85 -5.52 12.58
CA GLU A 172 34.71 -4.14 12.10
C GLU A 172 35.87 -3.87 11.08
N PRO A 173 35.91 -2.69 10.44
CA PRO A 173 36.76 -2.31 9.31
C PRO A 173 37.79 -1.18 9.62
N ASP A 174 38.56 -0.77 8.60
CA ASP A 174 39.09 0.60 8.42
C ASP A 174 39.39 0.85 6.92
N ARG A 175 38.64 1.73 6.22
CA ARG A 175 38.87 3.16 5.86
C ARG A 175 39.92 3.47 4.79
N SER A 176 39.48 4.15 3.72
CA SER A 176 39.85 5.55 3.36
C SER A 176 39.51 5.85 1.89
N THR A 177 38.45 6.64 1.62
CA THR A 177 38.40 8.08 1.24
C THR A 177 38.65 8.41 -0.25
N GLY A 178 37.70 9.16 -0.85
CA GLY A 178 37.93 9.95 -2.07
C GLY A 178 36.64 10.31 -2.81
N GLY A 179 35.93 11.34 -2.36
CA GLY A 179 34.72 11.83 -3.02
C GLY A 179 34.98 12.59 -4.33
N LEU A 180 33.92 12.79 -5.13
CA LEU A 180 33.78 13.91 -6.08
C LEU A 180 32.32 14.02 -6.53
N ALA A 181 31.65 15.08 -6.07
CA ALA A 181 30.35 15.51 -6.55
C ALA A 181 30.50 16.10 -7.96
N VAL A 182 29.75 15.56 -8.93
CA VAL A 182 29.58 16.18 -10.25
C VAL A 182 28.34 17.05 -10.20
N SER A 183 28.55 18.36 -10.11
CA SER A 183 27.56 19.39 -10.38
C SER A 183 27.09 19.29 -11.85
N PRO A 184 25.79 19.47 -12.16
CA PRO A 184 25.35 19.52 -13.53
C PRO A 184 25.97 20.75 -14.21
N ARG A 185 26.75 20.52 -15.27
CA ARG A 185 27.32 21.59 -16.10
C ARG A 185 26.19 22.49 -16.60
N GLN A 186 26.14 23.71 -16.08
CA GLN A 186 25.47 24.82 -16.74
C GLN A 186 26.08 24.97 -18.15
N PRO A 187 25.26 25.08 -19.22
CA PRO A 187 25.77 25.53 -20.50
C PRO A 187 26.31 26.96 -20.34
N ALA A 188 27.43 27.26 -21.00
CA ALA A 188 28.09 28.56 -20.93
C ALA A 188 27.09 29.70 -21.19
N ALA A 189 27.03 30.64 -20.24
CA ALA A 189 26.27 31.87 -20.38
C ALA A 189 26.66 32.56 -21.70
N VAL A 190 25.66 32.88 -22.52
CA VAL A 190 25.88 33.81 -23.62
C VAL A 190 26.02 35.16 -22.96
N THR A 191 27.26 35.60 -22.76
CA THR A 191 27.50 36.98 -22.35
C THR A 191 26.83 37.85 -23.41
N PRO A 192 25.87 38.72 -23.04
CA PRO A 192 25.28 39.64 -24.00
C PRO A 192 26.43 40.42 -24.65
N PRO A 193 26.37 40.70 -25.97
CA PRO A 193 27.44 41.43 -26.63
C PRO A 193 27.72 42.71 -25.85
N ALA A 194 28.99 42.97 -25.53
CA ALA A 194 29.43 44.03 -24.62
C ALA A 194 28.95 45.45 -25.02
N ARG A 195 28.35 45.62 -26.20
CA ARG A 195 27.53 46.77 -26.61
C ARG A 195 26.53 46.36 -27.70
N LEU A 196 25.23 46.56 -27.45
CA LEU A 196 24.21 46.53 -28.50
C LEU A 196 24.37 47.76 -29.43
N PRO A 197 24.11 47.64 -30.74
CA PRO A 197 24.21 48.78 -31.66
C PRO A 197 23.19 49.87 -31.31
N PRO A 198 23.52 51.17 -31.41
CA PRO A 198 22.57 52.24 -31.12
C PRO A 198 21.46 52.31 -32.18
N PRO A 199 20.17 52.33 -31.79
CA PRO A 199 19.03 52.22 -32.71
C PRO A 199 18.96 53.36 -33.75
N GLY A 200 19.47 54.55 -33.43
CA GLY A 200 19.37 55.75 -34.28
C GLY A 200 20.45 55.92 -35.38
N LYS A 201 21.42 55.01 -35.53
CA LYS A 201 22.51 55.14 -36.53
C LYS A 201 22.37 54.25 -37.76
N THR A 202 21.28 53.50 -37.87
CA THR A 202 21.06 52.53 -38.96
C THR A 202 19.85 52.93 -39.79
N GLY A 203 19.97 52.95 -41.12
CA GLY A 203 18.82 53.19 -42.01
C GLY A 203 17.75 52.10 -41.88
N ALA A 204 16.53 52.35 -42.35
CA ALA A 204 15.37 51.45 -42.18
C ALA A 204 15.64 49.97 -42.56
N LYS A 205 16.39 49.72 -43.64
CA LYS A 205 16.79 48.36 -44.04
C LYS A 205 17.76 47.69 -43.06
N GLY A 206 18.60 48.47 -42.38
CA GLY A 206 19.51 47.99 -41.33
C GLY A 206 18.78 47.68 -40.02
N ALA A 207 17.84 48.54 -39.63
CA ALA A 207 16.99 48.33 -38.45
C ALA A 207 16.15 47.04 -38.57
N ALA A 208 15.59 46.77 -39.75
CA ALA A 208 14.85 45.53 -40.01
C ALA A 208 15.72 44.26 -39.86
N LYS A 209 16.94 44.26 -40.42
CA LYS A 209 17.87 43.13 -40.29
C LYS A 209 18.30 42.89 -38.83
N LEU A 210 18.54 43.96 -38.08
CA LEU A 210 18.87 43.86 -36.65
C LEU A 210 17.67 43.33 -35.85
N PHE A 211 16.45 43.79 -36.18
CA PHE A 211 15.22 43.30 -35.55
C PHE A 211 15.09 41.78 -35.73
N ASP A 212 15.20 41.26 -36.95
CA ASP A 212 15.07 39.82 -37.22
C ASP A 212 16.14 39.00 -36.49
N TYR A 213 17.40 39.48 -36.49
CA TYR A 213 18.51 38.81 -35.79
C TYR A 213 18.27 38.73 -34.28
N TYR A 214 17.94 39.86 -33.64
CA TYR A 214 17.74 39.91 -32.19
C TYR A 214 16.42 39.28 -31.75
N MET A 215 15.41 39.23 -32.62
CA MET A 215 14.22 38.41 -32.39
C MET A 215 14.57 36.92 -32.34
N GLY A 216 15.41 36.43 -33.26
CA GLY A 216 15.93 35.07 -33.21
C GLY A 216 16.77 34.81 -31.95
N ALA A 217 17.62 35.76 -31.55
CA ALA A 217 18.42 35.66 -30.33
C ALA A 217 17.56 35.64 -29.06
N ALA A 218 16.50 36.46 -28.99
CA ALA A 218 15.53 36.47 -27.89
C ALA A 218 14.82 35.11 -27.77
N ASP A 219 14.36 34.56 -28.89
CA ASP A 219 13.69 33.25 -28.95
C ASP A 219 14.62 32.10 -28.51
N VAL A 220 15.89 32.15 -28.91
CA VAL A 220 16.91 31.19 -28.43
C VAL A 220 17.20 31.35 -26.94
N ALA A 221 17.28 32.59 -26.43
CA ALA A 221 17.51 32.86 -25.01
C ALA A 221 16.36 32.31 -24.14
N VAL A 222 15.11 32.53 -24.56
CA VAL A 222 13.92 31.93 -23.92
C VAL A 222 14.02 30.41 -23.88
N ARG A 223 14.34 29.75 -25.01
CA ARG A 223 14.48 28.29 -25.06
C ARG A 223 15.58 27.74 -24.16
N ARG A 224 16.59 28.56 -23.83
CA ARG A 224 17.68 28.20 -22.92
C ARG A 224 17.39 28.53 -21.45
N GLY A 225 16.25 29.17 -21.16
CA GLY A 225 15.91 29.64 -19.82
C GLY A 225 16.70 30.89 -19.38
N ASP A 226 17.35 31.60 -20.30
CA ASP A 226 18.07 32.84 -20.00
C ASP A 226 17.11 34.03 -20.10
N ALA A 227 16.38 34.27 -19.02
CA ALA A 227 15.35 35.31 -18.95
C ALA A 227 15.95 36.71 -19.12
N GLU A 228 17.15 36.97 -18.57
CA GLU A 228 17.79 38.28 -18.63
C GLU A 228 18.21 38.62 -20.07
N ALA A 229 18.86 37.68 -20.77
CA ALA A 229 19.23 37.87 -22.16
C ALA A 229 17.98 37.98 -23.06
N ALA A 230 16.96 37.15 -22.83
CA ALA A 230 15.70 37.20 -23.56
C ALA A 230 15.01 38.56 -23.45
N MET A 231 14.90 39.09 -22.21
CA MET A 231 14.32 40.41 -21.96
C MET A 231 15.15 41.52 -22.60
N THR A 232 16.48 41.43 -22.52
CA THR A 232 17.40 42.41 -23.12
C THR A 232 17.21 42.49 -24.64
N TYR A 233 17.22 41.34 -25.33
CA TYR A 233 17.04 41.29 -26.78
C TYR A 233 15.64 41.72 -27.21
N ALA A 234 14.59 41.27 -26.52
CA ALA A 234 13.22 41.64 -26.86
C ALA A 234 12.93 43.14 -26.63
N ARG A 235 13.47 43.75 -25.56
CA ARG A 235 13.42 45.22 -25.36
C ARG A 235 14.19 45.96 -26.45
N TYR A 236 15.33 45.43 -26.87
CA TYR A 236 16.08 46.01 -27.99
C TYR A 236 15.28 45.98 -29.30
N CYS A 237 14.60 44.87 -29.59
CA CYS A 237 13.69 44.79 -30.74
C CYS A 237 12.58 45.85 -30.69
N LEU A 238 12.00 46.11 -29.51
CA LEU A 238 11.02 47.20 -29.34
C LEU A 238 11.61 48.59 -29.56
N SER A 239 12.91 48.79 -29.28
CA SER A 239 13.59 50.05 -29.59
C SER A 239 13.84 50.26 -31.09
N LEU A 240 13.89 49.17 -31.86
CA LEU A 240 14.05 49.20 -33.33
C LEU A 240 12.72 49.34 -34.06
N SER A 241 11.66 48.69 -33.56
CA SER A 241 10.32 48.77 -34.12
C SER A 241 9.26 48.50 -33.05
N THR A 242 8.34 49.44 -32.91
CA THR A 242 7.16 49.32 -32.05
C THR A 242 5.95 48.76 -32.79
N ALA A 243 6.07 48.34 -34.04
CA ALA A 243 4.93 47.84 -34.83
C ALA A 243 4.62 46.35 -34.58
N SER A 244 5.61 45.57 -34.10
CA SER A 244 5.46 44.13 -33.93
C SER A 244 4.94 43.77 -32.54
N ALA A 245 3.99 42.82 -32.48
CA ALA A 245 3.49 42.27 -31.22
C ALA A 245 4.38 41.17 -30.63
N ARG A 246 5.20 40.50 -31.45
CA ARG A 246 6.00 39.33 -31.05
C ARG A 246 7.04 39.58 -29.94
N PRO A 247 7.74 40.73 -29.88
CA PRO A 247 8.65 41.04 -28.77
C PRO A 247 7.93 41.09 -27.42
N TYR A 248 6.67 41.53 -27.38
CA TYR A 248 5.88 41.58 -26.14
C TYR A 248 5.55 40.17 -25.63
N ALA A 249 5.26 39.22 -26.53
CA ALA A 249 5.04 37.82 -26.16
C ALA A 249 6.30 37.17 -25.55
N LEU A 250 7.47 37.43 -26.12
CA LEU A 250 8.75 36.96 -25.57
C LEU A 250 9.09 37.64 -24.23
N LEU A 251 8.77 38.93 -24.07
CA LEU A 251 8.94 39.64 -22.80
C LEU A 251 8.04 39.09 -21.71
N ALA A 252 6.77 38.83 -22.00
CA ALA A 252 5.84 38.21 -21.07
C ALA A 252 6.35 36.83 -20.62
N LEU A 253 6.77 36.02 -21.58
CA LEU A 253 7.27 34.67 -21.31
C LEU A 253 8.55 34.70 -20.45
N ALA A 254 9.53 35.53 -20.79
CA ALA A 254 10.77 35.68 -20.04
C ALA A 254 10.53 36.27 -18.63
N ALA A 255 9.67 37.28 -18.50
CA ALA A 255 9.31 37.87 -17.21
C ALA A 255 8.63 36.85 -16.29
N SER A 256 7.67 36.08 -16.81
CA SER A 256 7.01 35.00 -16.05
C SER A 256 8.01 33.93 -15.58
N SER A 257 8.99 33.56 -16.42
CA SER A 257 10.03 32.58 -16.06
C SER A 257 11.01 33.12 -15.00
N ALA A 258 11.21 34.43 -14.94
CA ALA A 258 11.98 35.09 -13.88
C ALA A 258 11.17 35.34 -12.60
N GLY A 259 9.87 34.99 -12.58
CA GLY A 259 8.96 35.28 -11.48
C GLY A 259 8.46 36.73 -11.42
N ASP A 260 8.79 37.58 -12.40
CA ASP A 260 8.29 38.97 -12.49
C ASP A 260 6.90 39.00 -13.13
N CYS A 261 5.89 38.60 -12.35
CA CYS A 261 4.51 38.61 -12.80
C CYS A 261 3.87 40.00 -12.84
N SER A 262 4.50 41.00 -12.23
CA SER A 262 3.99 42.38 -12.21
C SER A 262 4.03 43.04 -13.59
N ALA A 263 5.00 42.67 -14.42
CA ALA A 263 5.20 43.24 -15.75
C ALA A 263 4.37 42.54 -16.84
N VAL A 264 3.92 41.29 -16.61
CA VAL A 264 3.20 40.47 -17.60
C VAL A 264 1.93 41.14 -18.14
N PRO A 265 1.04 41.74 -17.32
CA PRO A 265 -0.17 42.41 -17.83
C PRO A 265 0.14 43.56 -18.79
N ALA A 266 1.22 44.33 -18.54
CA ALA A 266 1.64 45.41 -19.41
C ALA A 266 2.14 44.90 -20.77
N TYR A 267 2.85 43.76 -20.79
CA TYR A 267 3.28 43.13 -22.03
C TYR A 267 2.12 42.54 -22.82
N VAL A 268 1.15 41.90 -22.15
CA VAL A 268 -0.09 41.40 -22.79
C VAL A 268 -0.87 42.55 -23.43
N ALA A 269 -1.08 43.66 -22.71
CA ALA A 269 -1.73 44.85 -23.25
C ALA A 269 -0.95 45.44 -24.45
N GLY A 270 0.38 45.45 -24.37
CA GLY A 270 1.26 45.88 -25.45
C GLY A 270 1.13 45.04 -26.72
N ALA A 271 0.98 43.72 -26.59
CA ALA A 271 0.74 42.80 -27.71
C ALA A 271 -0.68 42.98 -28.30
N ALA A 272 -1.69 43.08 -27.44
CA ALA A 272 -3.09 43.26 -27.85
C ALA A 272 -3.32 44.56 -28.63
N ALA A 273 -2.69 45.66 -28.21
CA ALA A 273 -2.73 46.94 -28.94
C ALA A 273 -2.14 46.88 -30.36
N ARG A 274 -1.45 45.78 -30.70
CA ARG A 274 -0.80 45.52 -32.00
C ARG A 274 -1.44 44.35 -32.74
N GLY A 275 -2.66 43.99 -32.36
CA GLY A 275 -3.46 42.98 -33.04
C GLY A 275 -3.17 41.53 -32.63
N LEU A 276 -2.32 41.30 -31.63
CA LEU A 276 -2.06 39.96 -31.06
C LEU A 276 -2.73 39.85 -29.69
N ALA A 277 -4.04 39.63 -29.71
CA ALA A 277 -4.86 39.55 -28.50
C ALA A 277 -4.67 38.23 -27.73
N SER A 278 -4.32 37.14 -28.42
CA SER A 278 -4.04 35.84 -27.81
C SER A 278 -2.96 35.14 -28.62
N ASP A 279 -1.98 34.57 -27.92
CA ASP A 279 -0.81 33.88 -28.45
C ASP A 279 -0.35 32.84 -27.43
N ALA A 280 0.15 31.69 -27.88
CA ALA A 280 0.56 30.60 -27.00
C ALA A 280 1.59 31.04 -25.93
N ALA A 281 2.51 31.95 -26.26
CA ALA A 281 3.50 32.45 -25.30
C ALA A 281 2.88 33.42 -24.28
N LEU A 282 1.88 34.21 -24.67
CA LEU A 282 1.14 35.09 -23.75
C LEU A 282 0.29 34.28 -22.78
N GLU A 283 -0.45 33.28 -23.28
CA GLU A 283 -1.23 32.37 -22.44
C GLU A 283 -0.31 31.57 -21.50
N SER A 284 0.87 31.15 -21.96
CA SER A 284 1.88 30.51 -21.10
C SER A 284 2.35 31.41 -19.96
N ALA A 285 2.62 32.68 -20.26
CA ALA A 285 3.10 33.64 -19.28
C ALA A 285 2.03 33.95 -18.22
N GLN A 286 0.79 34.15 -18.65
CA GLN A 286 -0.34 34.38 -17.75
C GLN A 286 -0.63 33.14 -16.89
N GLY A 287 -0.64 31.94 -17.49
CA GLY A 287 -0.83 30.69 -16.78
C GLY A 287 0.24 30.44 -15.69
N ARG A 288 1.51 30.73 -15.98
CA ARG A 288 2.59 30.64 -14.98
C ARG A 288 2.39 31.62 -13.83
N CYS A 289 1.99 32.85 -14.12
CA CYS A 289 1.77 33.85 -13.09
C CYS A 289 0.56 33.51 -12.20
N ALA A 290 -0.53 33.00 -12.78
CA ALA A 290 -1.64 32.48 -12.01
C ALA A 290 -1.23 31.28 -11.12
N ALA A 291 -0.40 30.37 -11.63
CA ALA A 291 0.10 29.25 -10.85
C ALA A 291 0.99 29.71 -9.67
N LEU A 292 1.87 30.68 -9.88
CA LEU A 292 2.69 31.28 -8.82
C LEU A 292 1.86 32.03 -7.77
N ALA A 293 0.72 32.59 -8.17
CA ALA A 293 -0.24 33.21 -7.26
C ALA A 293 -1.11 32.17 -6.49
N GLY A 294 -0.99 30.88 -6.82
CA GLY A 294 -1.83 29.81 -6.26
C GLY A 294 -3.23 29.73 -6.87
N GLU A 295 -3.50 30.47 -7.94
CA GLU A 295 -4.78 30.52 -8.65
C GLU A 295 -4.84 29.43 -9.73
N TYR A 296 -4.77 28.17 -9.29
CA TYR A 296 -4.61 27.01 -10.16
C TYR A 296 -5.74 26.82 -11.19
N GLY A 297 -6.96 27.25 -10.86
CA GLY A 297 -8.09 27.23 -11.80
C GLY A 297 -7.92 28.21 -12.96
N GLU A 298 -7.32 29.39 -12.72
CA GLU A 298 -6.99 30.34 -13.77
C GLU A 298 -5.77 29.88 -14.58
N ALA A 299 -4.76 29.34 -13.91
CA ALA A 299 -3.61 28.73 -14.57
C ALA A 299 -4.03 27.64 -15.57
N ALA A 300 -4.91 26.73 -15.14
CA ALA A 300 -5.44 25.68 -16.00
C ALA A 300 -6.25 26.23 -17.19
N ARG A 301 -6.98 27.34 -17.04
CA ARG A 301 -7.68 28.00 -18.15
C ARG A 301 -6.71 28.53 -19.19
N HIS A 302 -5.66 29.22 -18.77
CA HIS A 302 -4.62 29.74 -19.65
C HIS A 302 -3.85 28.63 -20.37
N TYR A 303 -3.44 27.57 -19.66
CA TYR A 303 -2.79 26.44 -20.32
C TYR A 303 -3.72 25.67 -21.27
N SER A 304 -5.02 25.59 -20.96
CA SER A 304 -6.02 25.05 -21.88
C SER A 304 -6.21 25.94 -23.13
N ALA A 305 -6.07 27.27 -22.99
CA ALA A 305 -6.09 28.19 -24.12
C ALA A 305 -4.84 28.05 -24.98
N ARG A 306 -3.64 27.95 -24.37
CA ARG A 306 -2.38 27.62 -25.07
C ARG A 306 -2.52 26.36 -25.92
N LEU A 307 -3.07 25.27 -25.38
CA LEU A 307 -3.29 24.01 -26.12
C LEU A 307 -4.28 24.14 -27.29
N ARG A 308 -5.26 25.05 -27.20
CA ARG A 308 -6.17 25.31 -28.33
C ARG A 308 -5.49 26.10 -29.46
N LEU A 309 -4.54 26.95 -29.11
CA LEU A 309 -3.75 27.74 -30.07
C LEU A 309 -2.64 26.90 -30.70
N ASP A 310 -1.95 26.09 -29.89
CA ASP A 310 -0.89 25.19 -30.30
C ASP A 310 -1.04 23.83 -29.59
N GLY A 311 -1.70 22.90 -30.27
CA GLY A 311 -1.85 21.52 -29.80
C GLY A 311 -0.59 20.66 -29.98
N SER A 312 0.48 21.20 -30.57
CA SER A 312 1.74 20.49 -30.83
C SER A 312 2.81 20.67 -29.73
N ASP A 313 2.43 21.32 -28.63
CA ASP A 313 3.30 21.61 -27.51
C ASP A 313 3.14 20.60 -26.36
N ALA A 314 4.11 19.68 -26.23
CA ALA A 314 4.15 18.71 -25.13
C ALA A 314 4.25 19.38 -23.74
N GLY A 315 4.93 20.53 -23.64
CA GLY A 315 5.10 21.27 -22.40
C GLY A 315 3.78 21.84 -21.89
N ALA A 316 2.87 22.21 -22.80
CA ALA A 316 1.56 22.72 -22.44
C ALA A 316 0.69 21.68 -21.72
N PHE A 317 0.82 20.39 -22.07
CA PHE A 317 0.14 19.30 -21.34
C PHE A 317 0.72 19.10 -19.93
N LEU A 318 2.04 19.24 -19.77
CA LEU A 318 2.71 19.16 -18.48
C LEU A 318 2.25 20.29 -17.56
N ASP A 319 2.34 21.54 -18.03
CA ASP A 319 1.94 22.74 -17.30
C ASP A 319 0.44 22.68 -16.90
N LEU A 320 -0.43 22.25 -17.81
CA LEU A 320 -1.85 22.05 -17.53
C LEU A 320 -2.08 20.98 -16.45
N SER A 321 -1.38 19.85 -16.55
CA SER A 321 -1.51 18.77 -15.58
C SER A 321 -1.04 19.20 -14.19
N GLU A 322 0.06 19.94 -14.11
CA GLU A 322 0.60 20.46 -12.85
C GLU A 322 -0.36 21.45 -12.21
N ALA A 323 -0.95 22.36 -12.99
CA ALA A 323 -1.98 23.26 -12.50
C ALA A 323 -3.18 22.49 -11.91
N TYR A 324 -3.70 21.47 -12.61
CA TYR A 324 -4.79 20.64 -12.06
C TYR A 324 -4.37 19.88 -10.80
N LEU A 325 -3.16 19.30 -10.79
CA LEU A 325 -2.67 18.54 -9.65
C LEU A 325 -2.43 19.44 -8.42
N ALA A 326 -1.92 20.65 -8.61
CA ALA A 326 -1.76 21.64 -7.54
C ALA A 326 -3.13 22.19 -7.07
N GLY A 327 -4.07 22.35 -8.00
CA GLY A 327 -5.48 22.69 -7.74
C GLY A 327 -6.31 21.59 -7.11
N SER A 328 -5.71 20.45 -6.73
CA SER A 328 -6.41 19.30 -6.12
C SER A 328 -7.46 18.64 -7.04
N GLU A 329 -7.32 18.79 -8.37
CA GLU A 329 -8.15 18.18 -9.41
C GLU A 329 -7.40 17.01 -10.07
N GLN A 330 -7.17 15.93 -9.32
CA GLN A 330 -6.28 14.84 -9.72
C GLN A 330 -6.69 14.13 -11.01
N GLU A 331 -7.98 13.82 -11.17
CA GLU A 331 -8.48 13.12 -12.36
C GLU A 331 -8.22 13.91 -13.64
N ARG A 332 -8.45 15.22 -13.61
CA ARG A 332 -8.21 16.13 -14.74
C ARG A 332 -6.72 16.29 -15.03
N GLY A 333 -5.89 16.30 -13.99
CA GLY A 333 -4.42 16.30 -14.15
C GLY A 333 -3.92 15.03 -14.85
N LEU A 334 -4.43 13.86 -14.45
CA LEU A 334 -4.14 12.59 -15.11
C LEU A 334 -4.68 12.55 -16.54
N GLU A 335 -5.91 13.03 -16.77
CA GLU A 335 -6.52 13.10 -18.10
C GLU A 335 -5.73 14.00 -19.05
N ALA A 336 -5.21 15.13 -18.56
CA ALA A 336 -4.35 16.02 -19.34
C ALA A 336 -3.06 15.31 -19.80
N LEU A 337 -2.41 14.55 -18.91
CA LEU A 337 -1.21 13.78 -19.24
C LEU A 337 -1.52 12.60 -20.19
N GLU A 338 -2.63 11.90 -19.99
CA GLU A 338 -3.06 10.81 -20.87
C GLU A 338 -3.45 11.34 -22.27
N SER A 339 -4.07 12.51 -22.35
CA SER A 339 -4.34 13.20 -23.61
C SER A 339 -3.04 13.64 -24.29
N GLY A 340 -2.08 14.17 -23.52
CA GLY A 340 -0.74 14.48 -24.01
C GLY A 340 -0.03 13.27 -24.60
N LEU A 341 -0.15 12.07 -24.00
CA LEU A 341 0.42 10.84 -24.56
C LEU A 341 -0.30 10.33 -25.81
N LYS A 342 -1.57 10.68 -26.04
CA LYS A 342 -2.23 10.37 -27.32
C LYS A 342 -1.62 11.17 -28.48
N VAL A 343 -1.21 12.40 -28.21
CA VAL A 343 -0.57 13.29 -29.19
C VAL A 343 0.93 13.03 -29.31
N PHE A 344 1.61 12.78 -28.19
CA PHE A 344 3.04 12.47 -28.10
C PHE A 344 3.31 11.10 -27.45
N PRO A 345 3.06 9.99 -28.16
CA PRO A 345 3.23 8.64 -27.61
C PRO A 345 4.63 8.33 -27.10
N ASP A 346 5.65 9.02 -27.63
CA ASP A 346 7.05 8.82 -27.29
C ASP A 346 7.63 9.89 -26.36
N SER A 347 6.83 10.87 -25.92
CA SER A 347 7.30 11.88 -24.97
C SER A 347 7.69 11.26 -23.64
N LEU A 348 8.99 11.26 -23.35
CA LEU A 348 9.54 10.73 -22.10
C LEU A 348 9.13 11.60 -20.91
N GLU A 349 9.04 12.90 -21.10
CA GLU A 349 8.66 13.87 -20.08
C GLU A 349 7.22 13.64 -19.61
N ILE A 350 6.28 13.48 -20.55
CA ILE A 350 4.87 13.20 -20.23
C ILE A 350 4.74 11.82 -19.57
N LYS A 351 5.48 10.79 -20.03
CA LYS A 351 5.48 9.47 -19.37
C LYS A 351 5.97 9.56 -17.91
N THR A 352 7.04 10.30 -17.66
CA THR A 352 7.58 10.49 -16.30
C THR A 352 6.61 11.28 -15.42
N ALA A 353 6.01 12.36 -15.93
CA ALA A 353 5.02 13.14 -15.22
C ALA A 353 3.76 12.33 -14.90
N LEU A 354 3.25 11.54 -15.85
CA LEU A 354 2.10 10.65 -15.65
C LEU A 354 2.38 9.64 -14.55
N SER A 355 3.56 9.02 -14.54
CA SER A 355 3.93 8.09 -13.48
C SER A 355 4.05 8.74 -12.11
N ALA A 356 4.61 9.96 -12.03
CA ALA A 356 4.69 10.70 -10.79
C ALA A 356 3.28 11.07 -10.27
N ALA A 357 2.40 11.52 -11.16
CA ALA A 357 1.01 11.80 -10.84
C ALA A 357 0.29 10.55 -10.32
N LYS A 358 0.37 9.42 -11.05
CA LYS A 358 -0.24 8.15 -10.63
C LYS A 358 0.29 7.63 -9.30
N ALA A 359 1.60 7.79 -9.04
CA ALA A 359 2.18 7.43 -7.74
C ALA A 359 1.61 8.30 -6.61
N ARG A 360 1.47 9.62 -6.83
CA ARG A 360 0.90 10.55 -5.85
C ARG A 360 -0.58 10.26 -5.56
N THR A 361 -1.33 9.77 -6.54
CA THR A 361 -2.74 9.36 -6.36
C THR A 361 -2.89 7.94 -5.81
N GLY A 362 -1.80 7.25 -5.48
CA GLY A 362 -1.81 5.89 -4.95
C GLY A 362 -1.99 4.78 -5.99
N ASP A 363 -2.10 5.10 -7.29
CA ASP A 363 -2.03 4.11 -8.38
C ASP A 363 -0.56 3.77 -8.70
N LEU A 364 0.08 3.14 -7.72
CA LEU A 364 1.48 2.72 -7.82
C LEU A 364 1.67 1.70 -8.96
N THR A 365 0.69 0.81 -9.18
CA THR A 365 0.69 -0.14 -10.29
C THR A 365 0.73 0.55 -11.67
N GLY A 366 -0.12 1.54 -11.87
CA GLY A 366 -0.22 2.30 -13.12
C GLY A 366 1.01 3.16 -13.36
N ALA A 367 1.68 3.61 -12.30
CA ALA A 367 2.93 4.35 -12.40
C ALA A 367 4.11 3.51 -12.95
N LEU A 368 4.12 2.19 -12.78
CA LEU A 368 5.24 1.33 -13.20
C LEU A 368 5.38 1.21 -14.72
N LYS A 369 4.27 1.16 -15.47
CA LYS A 369 4.31 0.89 -16.92
C LYS A 369 4.94 2.04 -17.71
N PRO A 370 4.57 3.32 -17.50
CA PRO A 370 5.23 4.43 -18.20
C PRO A 370 6.71 4.57 -17.78
N LEU A 371 7.05 4.36 -16.51
CA LEU A 371 8.46 4.36 -16.04
C LEU A 371 9.29 3.29 -16.76
N LEU A 372 8.78 2.06 -16.89
CA LEU A 372 9.45 1.00 -17.66
C LEU A 372 9.68 1.40 -19.12
N SER A 373 8.72 2.08 -19.76
CA SER A 373 8.91 2.60 -21.12
C SER A 373 10.01 3.65 -21.19
N VAL A 374 10.12 4.53 -20.19
CA VAL A 374 11.20 5.54 -20.15
C VAL A 374 12.55 4.87 -19.94
N LEU A 375 12.63 3.89 -19.02
CA LEU A 375 13.85 3.13 -18.75
C LEU A 375 14.31 2.27 -19.94
N ALA A 376 13.39 1.78 -20.78
CA ALA A 376 13.75 1.06 -21.99
C ALA A 376 14.51 1.96 -22.99
N GLN A 377 14.20 3.26 -23.04
CA GLN A 377 14.85 4.24 -23.94
C GLN A 377 16.06 4.89 -23.28
N LYS A 378 16.00 5.14 -21.98
CA LYS A 378 17.07 5.72 -21.16
C LYS A 378 17.46 4.74 -20.03
N PRO A 379 18.15 3.62 -20.34
CA PRO A 379 18.48 2.57 -19.37
C PRO A 379 19.56 2.98 -18.35
N ARG A 380 19.95 4.25 -18.33
CA ARG A 380 20.94 4.80 -17.38
C ARG A 380 20.44 6.04 -16.63
N ASP A 381 19.15 6.35 -16.74
CA ASP A 381 18.55 7.51 -16.06
C ASP A 381 18.26 7.19 -14.59
N GLU A 382 19.16 7.63 -13.71
CA GLU A 382 19.10 7.40 -12.26
C GLU A 382 17.81 7.96 -11.63
N ALA A 383 17.32 9.11 -12.12
CA ALA A 383 16.14 9.76 -11.56
C ALA A 383 14.84 9.00 -11.90
N VAL A 384 14.79 8.36 -13.07
CA VAL A 384 13.68 7.49 -13.46
C VAL A 384 13.75 6.17 -12.69
N TYR A 385 14.95 5.64 -12.47
CA TYR A 385 15.15 4.44 -11.64
C TYR A 385 14.71 4.66 -10.19
N ALA A 386 15.13 5.76 -9.56
CA ALA A 386 14.72 6.10 -8.20
C ALA A 386 13.19 6.13 -8.06
N ARG A 387 12.50 6.78 -9.00
CA ARG A 387 11.02 6.81 -9.03
C ARG A 387 10.40 5.43 -9.23
N PHE A 388 10.98 4.61 -10.10
CA PHE A 388 10.51 3.24 -10.34
C PHE A 388 10.65 2.36 -9.10
N PHE A 389 11.74 2.52 -8.36
CA PHE A 389 11.96 1.80 -7.11
C PHE A 389 11.06 2.26 -5.98
N LEU A 390 10.88 3.58 -5.82
CA LEU A 390 9.96 4.13 -4.83
C LEU A 390 8.55 3.59 -5.07
N ALA A 391 8.07 3.62 -6.32
CA ALA A 391 6.75 3.08 -6.67
C ALA A 391 6.62 1.58 -6.32
N LEU A 392 7.63 0.75 -6.62
CA LEU A 392 7.61 -0.67 -6.26
C LEU A 392 7.71 -0.94 -4.75
N PHE A 393 8.39 -0.06 -4.01
CA PHE A 393 8.59 -0.19 -2.58
C PHE A 393 7.31 0.18 -1.82
N GLU A 394 6.70 1.32 -2.14
CA GLU A 394 5.42 1.79 -1.60
C GLU A 394 4.29 0.79 -1.89
N GLU A 395 4.30 0.15 -3.06
CA GLU A 395 3.28 -0.85 -3.42
C GLU A 395 3.47 -2.19 -2.68
N GLY A 396 4.56 -2.34 -1.92
CA GLY A 396 4.92 -3.59 -1.25
C GLY A 396 5.38 -4.69 -2.21
N ARG A 397 5.69 -4.37 -3.48
CA ARG A 397 6.15 -5.31 -4.51
C ARG A 397 7.65 -5.57 -4.43
N PHE A 398 8.12 -5.90 -3.23
CA PHE A 398 9.53 -6.09 -2.90
C PHE A 398 10.26 -7.13 -3.77
N ALA A 399 9.56 -8.20 -4.18
CA ALA A 399 10.13 -9.20 -5.07
C ALA A 399 10.43 -8.63 -6.47
N MET A 400 9.57 -7.75 -6.98
CA MET A 400 9.78 -7.07 -8.27
C MET A 400 10.82 -5.96 -8.13
N ALA A 401 10.80 -5.20 -7.04
CA ALA A 401 11.84 -4.21 -6.71
C ALA A 401 13.23 -4.84 -6.67
N GLY A 402 13.39 -6.01 -6.05
CA GLY A 402 14.69 -6.70 -5.99
C GLY A 402 15.13 -7.26 -7.34
N LYS A 403 14.19 -7.70 -8.20
CA LYS A 403 14.51 -8.12 -9.58
C LYS A 403 14.92 -6.93 -10.44
N ALA A 404 14.17 -5.83 -10.35
CA ALA A 404 14.49 -4.59 -11.02
C ALA A 404 15.88 -4.11 -10.58
N ALA A 405 16.16 -4.06 -9.29
CA ALA A 405 17.42 -3.56 -8.76
C ALA A 405 18.63 -4.40 -9.21
N ARG A 406 18.47 -5.72 -9.37
CA ARG A 406 19.49 -6.60 -9.98
C ARG A 406 19.66 -6.40 -11.49
N ALA A 407 18.56 -6.24 -12.23
CA ALA A 407 18.63 -5.94 -13.66
C ALA A 407 19.31 -4.58 -13.90
N ILE A 408 19.09 -3.64 -12.99
CA ILE A 408 19.60 -2.28 -13.02
C ILE A 408 21.06 -2.21 -12.59
N SER A 409 21.48 -2.96 -11.57
CA SER A 409 22.89 -3.11 -11.23
C SER A 409 23.72 -3.74 -12.35
N ALA A 410 23.08 -4.49 -13.26
CA ALA A 410 23.72 -5.03 -14.46
C ALA A 410 23.73 -4.04 -15.65
N ALA A 411 22.83 -3.05 -15.68
CA ALA A 411 22.70 -2.07 -16.76
C ALA A 411 23.43 -0.75 -16.49
N LEU A 412 23.51 -0.34 -15.21
CA LEU A 412 24.23 0.85 -14.76
C LEU A 412 25.74 0.56 -14.60
N PRO A 413 26.62 1.56 -14.77
CA PRO A 413 28.04 1.43 -14.50
C PRO A 413 28.30 0.94 -13.07
N ALA A 414 29.31 0.08 -12.89
CA ALA A 414 29.64 -0.52 -11.60
C ALA A 414 30.03 0.51 -10.52
N GLU A 415 30.35 1.74 -10.93
CA GLU A 415 30.73 2.88 -10.10
C GLU A 415 29.53 3.63 -9.48
N LYS A 416 28.29 3.19 -9.70
CA LYS A 416 27.09 3.85 -9.17
C LYS A 416 26.53 3.11 -7.95
N GLU A 417 26.35 3.82 -6.84
CA GLU A 417 25.87 3.26 -5.57
C GLU A 417 24.34 3.05 -5.51
N LEU A 418 23.56 3.83 -6.26
CA LEU A 418 22.08 3.82 -6.24
C LEU A 418 21.45 2.41 -6.40
N PRO A 419 21.87 1.55 -7.36
CA PRO A 419 21.33 0.19 -7.45
C PRO A 419 21.54 -0.63 -6.16
N TYR A 420 22.66 -0.42 -5.48
CA TYR A 420 23.02 -1.15 -4.28
C TYR A 420 22.30 -0.60 -3.04
N LEU A 421 22.08 0.72 -2.95
CA LEU A 421 21.21 1.32 -1.94
C LEU A 421 19.78 0.77 -2.02
N VAL A 422 19.26 0.67 -3.25
CA VAL A 422 17.94 0.11 -3.49
C VAL A 422 17.88 -1.38 -3.15
N LEU A 423 18.88 -2.16 -3.57
CA LEU A 423 18.98 -3.58 -3.18
C LEU A 423 19.03 -3.72 -1.66
N ALA A 424 19.75 -2.83 -0.97
CA ALA A 424 19.86 -2.81 0.47
C ALA A 424 18.56 -2.45 1.18
N ARG A 425 17.74 -1.56 0.60
CA ARG A 425 16.44 -1.16 1.13
C ARG A 425 15.36 -2.23 0.92
N VAL A 426 15.42 -2.98 -0.19
CA VAL A 426 14.40 -3.96 -0.60
C VAL A 426 14.67 -5.38 -0.08
N SER A 427 15.93 -5.79 0.07
CA SER A 427 16.28 -7.13 0.57
C SER A 427 15.80 -7.46 2.00
N PRO A 428 15.67 -6.51 2.96
CA PRO A 428 15.12 -6.77 4.30
C PRO A 428 13.67 -7.23 4.26
N THR A 429 12.83 -6.67 3.38
CA THR A 429 11.42 -7.04 3.25
C THR A 429 11.23 -8.39 2.55
N ALA A 430 12.26 -8.88 1.85
CA ALA A 430 12.34 -10.24 1.31
C ALA A 430 12.97 -11.28 2.28
N ARG A 431 13.20 -10.91 3.56
CA ARG A 431 13.93 -11.70 4.59
C ARG A 431 15.37 -12.09 4.20
N ARG A 432 16.02 -11.31 3.34
CA ARG A 432 17.41 -11.52 2.89
C ARG A 432 18.32 -10.45 3.47
N TYR A 433 18.44 -10.44 4.80
CA TYR A 433 19.18 -9.40 5.52
C TYR A 433 20.67 -9.36 5.16
N ASP A 434 21.28 -10.50 4.87
CA ASP A 434 22.70 -10.55 4.47
C ASP A 434 22.92 -9.93 3.10
N GLN A 435 22.05 -10.21 2.12
CA GLN A 435 22.08 -9.53 0.82
C GLN A 435 21.86 -8.01 0.96
N ALA A 436 21.05 -7.61 1.94
CA ALA A 436 20.81 -6.20 2.22
C ALA A 436 22.06 -5.51 2.80
N VAL A 437 22.73 -6.16 3.75
CA VAL A 437 23.99 -5.70 4.33
C VAL A 437 25.09 -5.68 3.27
N ASP A 438 25.21 -6.72 2.45
CA ASP A 438 26.19 -6.80 1.36
C ASP A 438 25.96 -5.69 0.33
N ALA A 439 24.70 -5.43 -0.02
CA ALA A 439 24.35 -4.34 -0.91
C ALA A 439 24.66 -2.97 -0.28
N ALA A 440 24.33 -2.74 0.99
CA ALA A 440 24.67 -1.49 1.67
C ALA A 440 26.20 -1.30 1.80
N ARG A 441 26.93 -2.38 2.08
CA ARG A 441 28.41 -2.39 2.09
C ARG A 441 28.98 -2.14 0.71
N LYS A 442 28.35 -2.65 -0.35
CA LYS A 442 28.77 -2.37 -1.72
C LYS A 442 28.52 -0.91 -2.10
N ALA A 443 27.39 -0.34 -1.68
CA ALA A 443 27.13 1.10 -1.82
C ALA A 443 28.21 1.92 -1.09
N LEU A 444 28.60 1.53 0.13
CA LEU A 444 29.68 2.18 0.88
C LEU A 444 31.07 1.97 0.26
N SER A 445 31.32 0.86 -0.43
CA SER A 445 32.57 0.63 -1.15
C SER A 445 32.73 1.55 -2.36
N ILE A 446 31.61 2.00 -2.93
CA ILE A 446 31.56 2.95 -4.04
C ILE A 446 31.62 4.38 -3.50
N ASN A 447 30.78 4.69 -2.50
CA ASN A 447 30.70 6.00 -1.87
C ASN A 447 30.74 5.87 -0.34
N PRO A 448 31.93 6.00 0.28
CA PRO A 448 32.08 5.90 1.74
C PRO A 448 31.38 7.01 2.54
N ALA A 449 31.04 8.13 1.90
CA ALA A 449 30.32 9.25 2.50
C ALA A 449 28.79 9.14 2.32
N CYS A 450 28.29 8.00 1.82
CA CYS A 450 26.86 7.78 1.64
C CYS A 450 26.15 7.58 2.98
N ALA A 451 25.64 8.68 3.55
CA ALA A 451 24.88 8.64 4.81
C ALA A 451 23.65 7.73 4.74
N GLU A 452 22.97 7.66 3.59
CA GLU A 452 21.83 6.76 3.41
C GLU A 452 22.22 5.28 3.59
N ALA A 453 23.39 4.85 3.09
CA ALA A 453 23.84 3.47 3.27
C ALA A 453 24.06 3.13 4.76
N TYR A 454 24.61 4.07 5.54
CA TYR A 454 24.74 3.93 6.99
C TYR A 454 23.38 3.91 7.68
N VAL A 455 22.41 4.73 7.25
CA VAL A 455 21.02 4.64 7.75
C VAL A 455 20.44 3.26 7.45
N ILE A 456 20.62 2.72 6.25
CA ILE A 456 20.14 1.38 5.89
C ILE A 456 20.80 0.31 6.76
N LEU A 457 22.11 0.40 7.02
CA LEU A 457 22.80 -0.51 7.94
C LEU A 457 22.29 -0.38 9.38
N GLY A 458 21.99 0.83 9.83
CA GLY A 458 21.37 1.07 11.13
C GLY A 458 19.98 0.47 11.23
N ASP A 459 19.13 0.63 10.21
CA ASP A 459 17.80 0.02 10.12
C ASP A 459 17.90 -1.51 10.12
N LEU A 460 18.89 -2.06 9.41
CA LEU A 460 19.18 -3.47 9.36
C LEU A 460 19.62 -4.03 10.71
N ALA A 461 20.51 -3.31 11.41
CA ALA A 461 20.94 -3.64 12.77
C ALA A 461 19.76 -3.58 13.76
N GLN A 462 18.93 -2.55 13.65
CA GLN A 462 17.72 -2.40 14.46
C GLN A 462 16.74 -3.56 14.25
N LYS A 463 16.53 -4.00 12.99
CA LYS A 463 15.68 -5.18 12.68
C LYS A 463 16.25 -6.49 13.22
N ARG A 464 17.57 -6.57 13.43
CA ARG A 464 18.26 -7.68 14.12
C ARG A 464 18.24 -7.53 15.65
N CYS A 465 17.54 -6.53 16.18
CA CYS A 465 17.53 -6.15 17.60
C CYS A 465 18.90 -5.76 18.14
N ASP A 466 19.86 -5.42 17.28
CA ASP A 466 21.18 -4.91 17.68
C ASP A 466 21.12 -3.38 17.79
N ARG A 467 20.73 -2.92 18.98
CA ARG A 467 20.53 -1.49 19.27
C ARG A 467 21.83 -0.70 19.26
N GLU A 468 22.93 -1.28 19.74
CA GLU A 468 24.22 -0.60 19.81
C GLU A 468 24.81 -0.40 18.41
N ALA A 469 24.78 -1.44 17.57
CA ALA A 469 25.19 -1.32 16.18
C ALA A 469 24.29 -0.33 15.41
N ALA A 470 22.98 -0.33 15.66
CA ALA A 470 22.07 0.63 15.04
C ALA A 470 22.43 2.08 15.39
N LEU A 471 22.62 2.39 16.68
CA LEU A 471 23.03 3.73 17.12
C LEU A 471 24.39 4.13 16.57
N SER A 472 25.34 3.20 16.50
CA SER A 472 26.65 3.43 15.90
C SER A 472 26.51 3.78 14.41
N PHE A 473 25.79 2.97 13.63
CA PHE A 473 25.58 3.24 12.21
C PHE A 473 24.81 4.53 11.95
N TYR A 474 23.80 4.86 12.75
CA TYR A 474 23.13 6.16 12.65
C TYR A 474 24.06 7.33 12.99
N GLY A 475 24.94 7.19 13.98
CA GLY A 475 25.97 8.19 14.30
C GLY A 475 27.02 8.35 13.19
N LEU A 476 27.42 7.24 12.55
CA LEU A 476 28.26 7.24 11.36
C LEU A 476 27.55 7.93 10.19
N ALA A 477 26.24 7.74 10.03
CA ALA A 477 25.46 8.41 9.01
C ALA A 477 25.49 9.94 9.18
N VAL A 478 25.30 10.43 10.42
CA VAL A 478 25.41 11.87 10.75
C VAL A 478 26.83 12.40 10.49
N SER A 479 27.85 11.59 10.75
CA SER A 479 29.25 11.96 10.54
C SER A 479 29.63 11.96 9.05
N ALA A 480 29.04 11.07 8.26
CA ALA A 480 29.29 10.92 6.83
C ALA A 480 28.69 12.09 6.03
N ASP A 481 27.48 12.52 6.37
CA ASP A 481 26.87 13.74 5.83
C ASP A 481 26.02 14.46 6.89
N SER A 482 26.57 15.55 7.43
CA SER A 482 25.88 16.38 8.43
C SER A 482 24.68 17.17 7.88
N LYS A 483 24.46 17.16 6.55
CA LYS A 483 23.32 17.82 5.90
C LYS A 483 22.21 16.83 5.55
N TYR A 484 22.44 15.53 5.66
CA TYR A 484 21.43 14.52 5.37
C TYR A 484 20.45 14.41 6.54
N TRP A 485 19.26 15.00 6.38
CA TRP A 485 18.22 15.03 7.42
C TRP A 485 17.78 13.63 7.87
N GLY A 486 17.81 12.64 6.97
CA GLY A 486 17.40 11.25 7.25
C GLY A 486 18.23 10.58 8.34
N SER A 487 19.51 10.93 8.48
CA SER A 487 20.37 10.42 9.56
C SER A 487 19.90 10.89 10.94
N TYR A 488 19.52 12.16 11.05
CA TYR A 488 19.00 12.72 12.29
C TYR A 488 17.63 12.16 12.64
N VAL A 489 16.77 11.92 11.64
CA VAL A 489 15.50 11.21 11.85
C VAL A 489 15.72 9.79 12.38
N ALA A 490 16.61 9.02 11.76
CA ALA A 490 16.88 7.64 12.15
C ALA A 490 17.42 7.56 13.59
N LEU A 491 18.37 8.44 13.93
CA LEU A 491 18.94 8.52 15.27
C LEU A 491 17.92 8.98 16.31
N GLY A 492 17.10 9.99 15.98
CA GLY A 492 16.02 10.47 16.83
C GLY A 492 14.96 9.40 17.10
N ASN A 493 14.55 8.65 16.08
CA ASN A 493 13.60 7.55 16.22
C ASN A 493 14.14 6.42 17.11
N MET A 494 15.42 6.11 17.01
CA MET A 494 16.04 5.09 17.84
C MET A 494 16.08 5.50 19.32
N GLN A 495 16.41 6.78 19.58
CA GLN A 495 16.37 7.36 20.92
C GLN A 495 14.93 7.47 21.47
N ALA A 496 13.95 7.78 20.62
CA ALA A 496 12.54 7.81 21.02
C ALA A 496 12.05 6.44 21.50
N ARG A 497 12.39 5.37 20.77
CA ARG A 497 12.07 3.98 21.14
C ARG A 497 12.76 3.52 22.43
N ALA A 498 13.89 4.15 22.74
CA ALA A 498 14.61 3.93 23.99
C ALA A 498 13.98 4.62 25.21
N GLY A 499 13.00 5.51 25.00
CA GLY A 499 12.49 6.42 26.02
C GLY A 499 13.35 7.69 26.21
N ASP A 500 14.42 7.84 25.43
CA ASP A 500 15.33 9.00 25.46
C ASP A 500 14.74 10.16 24.67
N PHE A 501 13.59 10.63 25.14
CA PHE A 501 12.78 11.62 24.45
C PHE A 501 13.51 12.95 24.22
N GLY A 502 14.33 13.41 25.17
CA GLY A 502 15.09 14.67 25.06
C GLY A 502 16.05 14.69 23.88
N PRO A 503 17.05 13.78 23.85
CA PRO A 503 17.94 13.61 22.70
C PRO A 503 17.20 13.39 21.38
N ALA A 504 16.11 12.61 21.38
CA ALA A 504 15.31 12.39 20.19
C ALA A 504 14.75 13.68 19.60
N ALA A 505 14.19 14.58 20.43
CA ALA A 505 13.68 15.86 19.98
C ALA A 505 14.77 16.77 19.41
N LEU A 506 15.99 16.75 19.97
CA LEU A 506 17.11 17.54 19.45
C LEU A 506 17.51 17.08 18.04
N ASN A 507 17.57 15.77 17.82
CA ASN A 507 17.88 15.21 16.51
C ASN A 507 16.77 15.49 15.48
N LEU A 508 15.50 15.28 15.85
CA LEU A 508 14.40 15.64 14.95
C LEU A 508 14.37 17.14 14.66
N ALA A 509 14.71 18.01 15.63
CA ALA A 509 14.78 19.46 15.41
C ALA A 509 15.87 19.82 14.41
N ARG A 510 16.99 19.09 14.45
CA ARG A 510 18.06 19.25 13.46
C ARG A 510 17.64 18.78 12.07
N ALA A 511 16.94 17.65 11.98
CA ALA A 511 16.36 17.19 10.72
C ALA A 511 15.40 18.24 10.12
N LEU A 512 14.55 18.82 10.96
CA LEU A 512 13.58 19.83 10.54
C LEU A 512 14.25 21.13 10.07
N ALA A 513 15.35 21.55 10.72
CA ALA A 513 16.13 22.69 10.28
C ALA A 513 16.83 22.47 8.94
N LEU A 514 17.16 21.21 8.61
CA LEU A 514 17.80 20.85 7.34
C LEU A 514 16.78 20.64 6.22
N ALA A 515 15.58 20.15 6.54
CA ALA A 515 14.52 19.85 5.58
C ALA A 515 13.15 20.33 6.11
N PRO A 516 12.89 21.65 6.07
CA PRO A 516 11.65 22.23 6.60
C PRO A 516 10.40 21.91 5.77
N GLU A 517 10.57 21.43 4.54
CA GLU A 517 9.47 21.07 3.63
C GLU A 517 9.27 19.56 3.51
N GLU A 518 9.98 18.76 4.31
CA GLU A 518 9.88 17.30 4.28
C GLU A 518 8.79 16.79 5.23
N PRO A 519 7.65 16.26 4.73
CA PRO A 519 6.52 15.84 5.56
C PRO A 519 6.91 14.76 6.57
N GLU A 520 7.79 13.83 6.18
CA GLU A 520 8.23 12.72 7.03
C GLU A 520 8.87 13.20 8.34
N VAL A 521 9.60 14.32 8.33
CA VAL A 521 10.22 14.86 9.54
C VAL A 521 9.16 15.31 10.55
N TYR A 522 8.07 15.91 10.07
CA TYR A 522 6.93 16.29 10.91
C TYR A 522 6.18 15.07 11.45
N VAL A 523 6.00 14.02 10.64
CA VAL A 523 5.41 12.74 11.07
C VAL A 523 6.21 12.14 12.22
N GLN A 524 7.54 12.13 12.13
CA GLN A 524 8.38 11.56 13.18
C GLN A 524 8.38 12.40 14.46
N PHE A 525 8.28 13.73 14.35
CA PHE A 525 8.03 14.60 15.50
C PHE A 525 6.68 14.35 16.15
N ALA A 526 5.64 14.12 15.34
CA ALA A 526 4.32 13.80 15.84
C ALA A 526 4.33 12.48 16.63
N ARG A 527 4.96 11.43 16.08
CA ARG A 527 5.15 10.13 16.76
C ARG A 527 5.96 10.25 18.05
N LEU A 528 6.99 11.09 18.07
CA LEU A 528 7.75 11.38 19.30
C LEU A 528 6.87 12.00 20.38
N GLU A 529 6.06 13.01 20.04
CA GLU A 529 5.16 13.67 20.99
C GLU A 529 4.01 12.74 21.42
N THR A 530 3.50 11.87 20.54
CA THR A 530 2.56 10.80 20.93
C THR A 530 3.20 9.86 21.95
N GLY A 531 4.46 9.46 21.74
CA GLY A 531 5.20 8.62 22.69
C GLY A 531 5.43 9.28 24.06
N ARG A 532 5.51 10.62 24.10
CA ARG A 532 5.56 11.42 25.34
C ARG A 532 4.19 11.59 26.02
N GLY A 533 3.10 11.16 25.38
CA GLY A 533 1.72 11.40 25.83
C GLY A 533 1.19 12.80 25.49
N ASN A 534 1.92 13.60 24.71
CA ASN A 534 1.53 14.95 24.32
C ASN A 534 0.66 14.95 23.06
N SER A 535 -0.50 14.27 23.10
CA SER A 535 -1.38 14.05 21.94
C SER A 535 -1.79 15.35 21.23
N LYS A 536 -1.93 16.47 21.95
CA LYS A 536 -2.25 17.78 21.32
C LYS A 536 -1.13 18.28 20.41
N ARG A 537 0.13 18.27 20.90
CA ARG A 537 1.30 18.70 20.11
C ARG A 537 1.59 17.74 18.96
N ALA A 538 1.41 16.44 19.20
CA ALA A 538 1.52 15.44 18.14
C ALA A 538 0.53 15.71 16.99
N LEU A 539 -0.72 16.07 17.30
CA LEU A 539 -1.72 16.42 16.29
C LEU A 539 -1.33 17.68 15.50
N GLU A 540 -0.72 18.68 16.14
CA GLU A 540 -0.21 19.87 15.45
C GLU A 540 0.88 19.52 14.44
N TYR A 541 1.83 18.64 14.81
CA TYR A 541 2.87 18.17 13.89
C TYR A 541 2.31 17.34 12.74
N TYR A 542 1.33 16.45 12.99
CA TYR A 542 0.64 15.75 11.92
C TYR A 542 -0.08 16.70 10.95
N LEU A 543 -0.70 17.78 11.46
CA LEU A 543 -1.32 18.79 10.60
C LEU A 543 -0.30 19.55 9.76
N GLN A 544 0.92 19.80 10.27
CA GLN A 544 1.99 20.37 9.44
C GLN A 544 2.45 19.40 8.36
N ALA A 545 2.60 18.11 8.67
CA ALA A 545 2.90 17.08 7.67
C ALA A 545 1.83 17.04 6.57
N LEU A 546 0.56 17.02 6.96
CA LEU A 546 -0.58 16.99 6.03
C LEU A 546 -0.74 18.30 5.26
N LYS A 547 -0.24 19.43 5.77
CA LYS A 547 -0.20 20.68 5.01
C LYS A 547 0.80 20.61 3.86
N LEU A 548 1.90 19.87 4.03
CA LEU A 548 2.91 19.65 3.00
C LEU A 548 2.50 18.53 2.04
N ASP A 549 1.85 17.47 2.54
CA ASP A 549 1.25 16.41 1.73
C ASP A 549 -0.17 16.06 2.22
N VAL A 550 -1.17 16.72 1.61
CA VAL A 550 -2.60 16.53 1.92
C VAL A 550 -3.09 15.12 1.61
N TYR A 551 -2.42 14.39 0.72
CA TYR A 551 -2.92 13.11 0.19
C TYR A 551 -2.29 11.88 0.84
N ALA A 552 -1.38 12.04 1.80
CA ALA A 552 -0.79 10.93 2.53
C ALA A 552 -1.85 10.19 3.38
N PRO A 553 -2.31 8.98 2.97
CA PRO A 553 -3.45 8.33 3.63
C PRO A 553 -3.06 7.76 5.01
N ASP A 554 -1.81 7.32 5.16
CA ASP A 554 -1.31 6.74 6.41
C ASP A 554 -1.13 7.82 7.48
N VAL A 555 -0.61 8.98 7.08
CA VAL A 555 -0.46 10.14 7.96
C VAL A 555 -1.82 10.65 8.42
N TYR A 556 -2.80 10.71 7.50
CA TYR A 556 -4.18 11.06 7.85
C TYR A 556 -4.76 10.08 8.86
N ALA A 557 -4.61 8.77 8.65
CA ALA A 557 -5.15 7.76 9.53
C ALA A 557 -4.57 7.84 10.96
N GLU A 558 -3.25 8.05 11.08
CA GLU A 558 -2.60 8.26 12.39
C GLU A 558 -3.10 9.54 13.09
N ALA A 559 -3.23 10.63 12.35
CA ALA A 559 -3.71 11.90 12.86
C ALA A 559 -5.20 11.86 13.26
N ALA A 560 -6.05 11.25 12.44
CA ALA A 560 -7.48 11.08 12.68
C ALA A 560 -7.72 10.20 13.91
N LYS A 561 -6.94 9.12 14.08
CA LYS A 561 -6.98 8.30 15.30
C LYS A 561 -6.65 9.12 16.54
N LEU A 562 -5.56 9.90 16.50
CA LEU A 562 -5.15 10.75 17.62
C LEU A 562 -6.17 11.86 17.91
N SER A 563 -6.79 12.41 16.86
CA SER A 563 -7.89 13.37 16.96
C SER A 563 -9.10 12.77 17.67
N ALA A 564 -9.47 11.53 17.34
CA ALA A 564 -10.55 10.80 17.98
C ALA A 564 -10.27 10.54 19.47
N GLU A 565 -9.03 10.18 19.83
CA GLU A 565 -8.58 10.04 21.22
C GLU A 565 -8.71 11.35 22.01
N LEU A 566 -8.53 12.49 21.35
CA LEU A 566 -8.73 13.83 21.91
C LEU A 566 -10.20 14.29 21.92
N GLY A 567 -11.13 13.45 21.46
CA GLY A 567 -12.56 13.78 21.36
C GLY A 567 -12.90 14.80 20.27
N ILE A 568 -12.00 15.03 19.30
CA ILE A 568 -12.23 15.91 18.15
C ILE A 568 -12.82 15.05 17.02
N PRO A 569 -14.08 15.29 16.61
CA PRO A 569 -14.73 14.52 15.54
C PRO A 569 -13.96 14.61 14.23
N GLU A 570 -13.96 13.53 13.45
CA GLU A 570 -13.18 13.42 12.21
C GLU A 570 -13.50 14.51 11.18
N LYS A 571 -14.79 14.91 11.04
CA LYS A 571 -15.18 16.05 10.20
C LYS A 571 -14.61 17.38 10.70
N ALA A 572 -14.60 17.60 12.02
CA ALA A 572 -14.03 18.80 12.62
C ALA A 572 -12.50 18.82 12.51
N PHE A 573 -11.86 17.65 12.47
CA PHE A 573 -10.44 17.50 12.16
C PHE A 573 -10.14 17.80 10.70
N ALA A 574 -10.93 17.23 9.77
CA ALA A 574 -10.80 17.49 8.33
C ALA A 574 -10.95 18.98 7.99
N ALA A 575 -11.88 19.68 8.66
CA ALA A 575 -12.10 21.12 8.50
C ALA A 575 -10.90 22.00 8.93
N ARG A 576 -9.89 21.46 9.62
CA ARG A 576 -8.70 22.23 10.04
C ARG A 576 -7.74 22.53 8.91
N LEU A 577 -7.82 21.79 7.80
CA LEU A 577 -6.96 21.97 6.64
C LEU A 577 -7.77 21.83 5.34
N PRO A 578 -7.87 22.90 4.53
CA PRO A 578 -8.56 22.80 3.24
C PRO A 578 -7.96 21.69 2.37
N GLY A 579 -8.83 20.87 1.77
CA GLY A 579 -8.42 19.73 0.93
C GLY A 579 -8.24 18.41 1.68
N LEU A 580 -8.19 18.41 3.02
CA LEU A 580 -8.05 17.17 3.80
C LEU A 580 -9.25 16.23 3.68
N GLU A 581 -10.42 16.78 3.37
CA GLU A 581 -11.64 16.03 3.01
C GLU A 581 -11.51 15.23 1.71
N ARG A 582 -10.48 15.51 0.90
CA ARG A 582 -10.15 14.76 -0.33
C ARG A 582 -8.99 13.80 -0.13
N ASN A 583 -8.51 13.63 1.11
CA ASN A 583 -7.49 12.63 1.39
C ASN A 583 -8.08 11.23 1.15
N PRO A 584 -7.38 10.30 0.49
CA PRO A 584 -7.95 8.99 0.15
C PRO A 584 -8.38 8.17 1.36
N ALA A 585 -7.78 8.38 2.53
CA ALA A 585 -8.22 7.75 3.77
C ALA A 585 -9.50 8.37 4.32
N PHE A 586 -9.68 9.70 4.22
CA PHE A 586 -10.95 10.35 4.56
C PHE A 586 -12.05 9.97 3.56
N GLU A 587 -11.76 10.01 2.26
CA GLU A 587 -12.71 9.60 1.21
C GLU A 587 -13.08 8.12 1.30
N ARG A 588 -12.14 7.25 1.69
CA ARG A 588 -12.47 5.84 1.96
C ARG A 588 -13.48 5.67 3.09
N VAL A 589 -13.49 6.58 4.06
CA VAL A 589 -14.39 6.54 5.23
C VAL A 589 -15.67 7.35 5.00
N HIS A 590 -15.60 8.46 4.24
CA HIS A 590 -16.65 9.48 4.11
C HIS A 590 -17.04 9.83 2.66
N GLY A 591 -16.27 9.41 1.66
CA GLY A 591 -16.30 9.89 0.27
C GLY A 591 -16.46 8.82 -0.82
N LEU A 592 -16.82 7.58 -0.47
CA LEU A 592 -17.42 6.69 -1.47
C LEU A 592 -18.89 7.08 -1.60
N ASP A 593 -19.27 7.56 -2.78
CA ASP A 593 -20.68 7.59 -3.21
C ASP A 593 -21.39 6.37 -2.64
N SER A 594 -22.48 6.60 -1.91
CA SER A 594 -23.24 5.55 -1.23
C SER A 594 -23.51 4.38 -2.15
N ALA A 595 -23.64 4.60 -3.46
CA ALA A 595 -23.77 3.56 -4.48
C ALA A 595 -22.59 2.57 -4.58
N ALA A 596 -21.32 2.99 -4.47
CA ALA A 596 -20.16 2.10 -4.58
C ALA A 596 -19.89 1.33 -3.29
N ALA A 597 -20.13 1.98 -2.14
CA ALA A 597 -20.14 1.31 -0.84
C ALA A 597 -21.32 0.33 -0.74
N ASP A 598 -22.50 0.71 -1.21
CA ASP A 598 -23.67 -0.17 -1.35
C ASP A 598 -23.38 -1.30 -2.33
N LEU A 599 -22.70 -1.07 -3.46
CA LEU A 599 -22.31 -2.12 -4.42
C LEU A 599 -21.25 -3.07 -3.87
N ALA A 600 -20.26 -2.55 -3.13
CA ALA A 600 -19.22 -3.34 -2.47
C ALA A 600 -19.80 -4.14 -1.30
N GLU A 601 -20.67 -3.52 -0.49
CA GLU A 601 -21.42 -4.16 0.59
C GLU A 601 -22.38 -5.20 0.01
N GLN A 602 -23.17 -4.88 -1.01
CA GLN A 602 -23.97 -5.86 -1.78
C GLN A 602 -23.10 -6.97 -2.38
N GLY A 603 -21.86 -6.67 -2.79
CA GLY A 603 -20.90 -7.66 -3.29
C GLY A 603 -20.42 -8.61 -2.20
N VAL A 604 -20.13 -8.08 -1.00
CA VAL A 604 -19.77 -8.88 0.18
C VAL A 604 -20.97 -9.69 0.67
N GLN A 605 -22.17 -9.10 0.74
CA GLN A 605 -23.40 -9.79 1.15
C GLN A 605 -23.76 -10.92 0.17
N ARG A 606 -23.68 -10.69 -1.15
CA ARG A 606 -23.87 -11.75 -2.16
C ARG A 606 -22.85 -12.88 -2.04
N ARG A 607 -21.61 -12.57 -1.66
CA ARG A 607 -20.57 -13.59 -1.43
C ARG A 607 -20.87 -14.43 -0.19
N ILE A 608 -21.25 -13.78 0.92
CA ILE A 608 -21.66 -14.44 2.17
C ILE A 608 -22.85 -15.35 1.90
N GLU A 609 -23.88 -14.84 1.21
CA GLU A 609 -25.06 -15.61 0.81
C GLU A 609 -24.66 -16.87 0.03
N ARG A 610 -23.82 -16.73 -1.01
CA ARG A 610 -23.33 -17.86 -1.81
C ARG A 610 -22.58 -18.90 -0.97
N ASP A 611 -21.72 -18.47 -0.06
CA ASP A 611 -20.92 -19.37 0.78
C ASP A 611 -21.82 -20.12 1.78
N PHE A 612 -22.78 -19.43 2.40
CA PHE A 612 -23.75 -20.00 3.32
C PHE A 612 -24.71 -20.96 2.61
N MET A 613 -25.09 -20.65 1.37
CA MET A 613 -25.83 -21.55 0.50
C MET A 613 -25.08 -22.88 0.25
N ARG A 614 -23.75 -22.84 0.09
CA ARG A 614 -22.92 -24.06 -0.01
C ARG A 614 -22.90 -24.84 1.29
N VAL A 615 -22.81 -24.15 2.43
CA VAL A 615 -22.92 -24.78 3.76
C VAL A 615 -24.26 -25.49 3.90
N CYS A 616 -25.36 -24.81 3.55
CA CYS A 616 -26.70 -25.37 3.57
C CYS A 616 -26.81 -26.63 2.69
N ALA A 617 -26.31 -26.57 1.45
CA ALA A 617 -26.31 -27.72 0.54
C ALA A 617 -25.50 -28.90 1.08
N ALA A 618 -24.35 -28.66 1.73
CA ALA A 618 -23.58 -29.71 2.41
C ALA A 618 -24.37 -30.31 3.58
N SER A 619 -24.97 -29.47 4.43
CA SER A 619 -25.76 -29.91 5.58
C SER A 619 -26.98 -30.76 5.19
N VAL A 620 -27.70 -30.37 4.14
CA VAL A 620 -28.84 -31.15 3.60
C VAL A 620 -28.36 -32.53 3.12
N ARG A 621 -27.24 -32.61 2.40
CA ARG A 621 -26.65 -33.90 1.97
C ARG A 621 -26.29 -34.81 3.14
N HIS A 622 -25.95 -34.24 4.28
CA HIS A 622 -25.59 -34.97 5.50
C HIS A 622 -26.73 -35.08 6.53
N GLY A 623 -27.93 -34.60 6.21
CA GLY A 623 -29.11 -34.69 7.09
C GLY A 623 -29.03 -33.84 8.36
N ALA A 624 -28.25 -32.77 8.36
CA ALA A 624 -28.13 -31.82 9.48
C ALA A 624 -29.01 -30.59 9.27
N LYS A 625 -29.80 -30.21 10.27
CA LYS A 625 -30.52 -28.92 10.27
C LYS A 625 -29.58 -27.78 10.64
N VAL A 626 -29.75 -26.59 10.07
CA VAL A 626 -28.77 -25.49 10.19
C VAL A 626 -29.37 -24.28 10.89
N ILE A 627 -28.59 -23.70 11.80
CA ILE A 627 -28.82 -22.36 12.37
C ILE A 627 -27.69 -21.45 11.91
N PHE A 628 -28.03 -20.41 11.18
CA PHE A 628 -27.13 -19.30 10.84
C PHE A 628 -27.32 -18.17 11.84
N SER A 629 -26.22 -17.50 12.19
CA SER A 629 -26.25 -16.36 13.07
C SER A 629 -25.01 -15.50 12.88
N SER A 630 -25.08 -14.28 13.39
CA SER A 630 -24.02 -13.29 13.38
C SER A 630 -23.51 -13.01 14.80
N TYR A 631 -22.63 -12.03 14.91
CA TYR A 631 -22.20 -11.52 16.22
C TYR A 631 -23.31 -10.67 16.88
N PRO A 632 -23.31 -10.54 18.22
CA PRO A 632 -24.28 -9.71 18.95
C PRO A 632 -24.35 -8.24 18.51
N GLU A 633 -23.35 -7.72 17.82
CA GLU A 633 -23.24 -6.31 17.45
C GLU A 633 -23.84 -5.98 16.08
N GLU A 634 -23.89 -6.94 15.15
CA GLU A 634 -24.23 -6.69 13.75
C GLU A 634 -24.86 -7.94 13.11
N ASP A 635 -25.98 -7.77 12.40
CA ASP A 635 -26.63 -8.82 11.63
C ASP A 635 -25.92 -9.05 10.28
N LEU A 636 -26.11 -10.23 9.69
CA LEU A 636 -25.59 -10.59 8.38
C LEU A 636 -26.73 -10.84 7.39
N PRO A 637 -27.16 -9.82 6.61
CA PRO A 637 -28.23 -9.95 5.65
C PRO A 637 -28.05 -11.10 4.64
N GLY A 638 -26.82 -11.34 4.17
CA GLY A 638 -26.53 -12.47 3.27
C GLY A 638 -26.72 -13.84 3.93
N ALA A 639 -26.47 -13.97 5.23
CA ALA A 639 -26.71 -15.21 5.98
C ALA A 639 -28.21 -15.43 6.24
N GLU A 640 -28.95 -14.36 6.53
CA GLU A 640 -30.40 -14.38 6.67
C GLU A 640 -31.09 -14.77 5.35
N ALA A 641 -30.69 -14.14 4.24
CA ALA A 641 -31.17 -14.47 2.90
C ALA A 641 -30.88 -15.93 2.53
N ALA A 642 -29.66 -16.42 2.80
CA ALA A 642 -29.32 -17.81 2.59
C ALA A 642 -30.18 -18.74 3.44
N ALA A 643 -30.40 -18.43 4.73
CA ALA A 643 -31.27 -19.20 5.61
C ALA A 643 -32.69 -19.31 5.05
N ALA A 644 -33.27 -18.18 4.65
CA ALA A 644 -34.60 -18.13 4.04
C ALA A 644 -34.67 -18.99 2.78
N TYR A 645 -33.64 -18.96 1.94
CA TYR A 645 -33.58 -19.74 0.70
C TYR A 645 -33.48 -21.25 0.96
N CYS A 646 -32.61 -21.69 1.88
CA CYS A 646 -32.40 -23.13 2.13
C CYS A 646 -33.30 -23.72 3.22
N GLY A 647 -34.26 -22.95 3.76
CA GLY A 647 -35.11 -23.39 4.86
C GLY A 647 -34.34 -23.62 6.17
N ALA A 648 -33.17 -23.00 6.32
CA ALA A 648 -32.43 -22.97 7.58
C ALA A 648 -32.96 -21.84 8.47
N ARG A 649 -32.66 -21.91 9.78
CA ARG A 649 -33.08 -20.87 10.72
C ARG A 649 -32.01 -19.80 10.82
N TYR A 650 -32.38 -18.52 10.64
CA TYR A 650 -31.53 -17.40 11.03
C TYR A 650 -31.87 -16.95 12.45
N LEU A 651 -30.86 -16.80 13.31
CA LEU A 651 -31.02 -16.32 14.68
C LEU A 651 -30.24 -15.01 14.84
N SER A 652 -30.96 -13.87 14.82
CA SER A 652 -30.36 -12.57 15.16
C SER A 652 -30.16 -12.46 16.68
N LEU A 653 -28.93 -12.12 17.08
CA LEU A 653 -28.58 -11.87 18.49
C LEU A 653 -28.62 -10.38 18.83
N VAL A 654 -28.75 -9.49 17.83
CA VAL A 654 -28.55 -8.04 18.01
C VAL A 654 -29.58 -7.42 18.94
N LEU A 655 -30.87 -7.63 18.68
CA LEU A 655 -31.94 -7.08 19.51
C LEU A 655 -31.99 -7.72 20.92
N PRO A 656 -31.92 -9.06 21.07
CA PRO A 656 -31.85 -9.70 22.38
C PRO A 656 -30.70 -9.18 23.26
N PHE A 657 -29.51 -9.00 22.68
CA PHE A 657 -28.37 -8.47 23.42
C PHE A 657 -28.56 -7.01 23.82
N ARG A 658 -29.08 -6.15 22.92
CA ARG A 658 -29.38 -4.75 23.25
C ARG A 658 -30.44 -4.60 24.33
N ALA A 659 -31.39 -5.53 24.40
CA ALA A 659 -32.41 -5.53 25.44
C ALA A 659 -31.85 -6.01 26.80
N ASN A 660 -30.89 -6.94 26.79
CA ASN A 660 -30.40 -7.60 28.01
C ASN A 660 -29.14 -6.95 28.62
N PHE A 661 -28.33 -6.25 27.82
CA PHE A 661 -27.08 -5.64 28.28
C PHE A 661 -27.03 -4.14 27.96
N LYS A 662 -26.69 -3.32 28.95
CA LYS A 662 -26.62 -1.86 28.78
C LYS A 662 -25.31 -1.40 28.14
N SER A 663 -24.25 -2.19 28.26
CA SER A 663 -22.94 -1.87 27.69
C SER A 663 -22.15 -3.10 27.28
N ARG A 664 -21.22 -2.94 26.33
CA ARG A 664 -20.32 -4.01 25.85
C ARG A 664 -19.50 -4.65 26.96
N ARG A 665 -19.15 -3.89 28.00
CA ARG A 665 -18.36 -4.37 29.14
C ARG A 665 -19.09 -5.43 29.97
N GLU A 666 -20.42 -5.51 29.85
CA GLU A 666 -21.22 -6.50 30.59
C GLU A 666 -21.16 -7.89 29.97
N TYR A 667 -20.89 -8.00 28.66
CA TYR A 667 -20.90 -9.29 27.96
C TYR A 667 -19.60 -9.63 27.21
N LEU A 668 -18.62 -8.73 27.10
CA LEU A 668 -17.30 -9.00 26.53
C LEU A 668 -16.19 -9.04 27.59
N PHE A 669 -15.14 -9.82 27.32
CA PHE A 669 -13.87 -9.74 28.05
C PHE A 669 -13.13 -8.43 27.74
N HIS A 670 -12.09 -8.11 28.54
CA HIS A 670 -11.25 -6.91 28.36
C HIS A 670 -10.61 -6.78 26.98
N ASP A 671 -10.50 -7.87 26.22
CA ASP A 671 -9.98 -7.87 24.85
C ASP A 671 -10.96 -7.32 23.81
N ASN A 672 -12.21 -7.03 24.21
CA ASN A 672 -13.32 -6.59 23.36
C ASN A 672 -13.58 -7.49 22.13
N LYS A 673 -13.15 -8.76 22.19
CA LYS A 673 -13.19 -9.70 21.06
C LYS A 673 -13.88 -11.01 21.40
N HIS A 674 -14.00 -11.37 22.67
CA HIS A 674 -14.67 -12.60 23.11
C HIS A 674 -15.74 -12.27 24.14
N CYS A 675 -16.87 -12.99 24.11
CA CYS A 675 -17.84 -12.90 25.19
C CYS A 675 -17.26 -13.42 26.50
N ASN A 676 -17.65 -12.79 27.61
CA ASN A 676 -17.44 -13.32 28.94
C ASN A 676 -18.48 -14.43 29.25
N THR A 677 -18.42 -15.02 30.44
CA THR A 677 -19.33 -16.10 30.87
C THR A 677 -20.80 -15.70 30.73
N ALA A 678 -21.19 -14.46 31.09
CA ALA A 678 -22.55 -13.98 30.98
C ALA A 678 -23.02 -13.83 29.51
N GLY A 679 -22.16 -13.30 28.65
CA GLY A 679 -22.45 -13.18 27.22
C GLY A 679 -22.62 -14.55 26.55
N TYR A 680 -21.71 -15.50 26.82
CA TYR A 680 -21.82 -16.86 26.28
C TYR A 680 -23.02 -17.63 26.84
N GLY A 681 -23.37 -17.45 28.11
CA GLY A 681 -24.55 -18.05 28.71
C GLY A 681 -25.83 -17.56 28.05
N PHE A 682 -25.96 -16.25 27.85
CA PHE A 682 -27.12 -15.68 27.17
C PHE A 682 -27.22 -16.17 25.72
N MET A 683 -26.11 -16.26 24.97
CA MET A 683 -26.13 -16.89 23.64
C MET A 683 -26.63 -18.32 23.72
N ALA A 684 -26.04 -19.13 24.61
CA ALA A 684 -26.39 -20.54 24.77
C ALA A 684 -27.88 -20.74 25.10
N GLU A 685 -28.48 -19.84 25.89
CA GLU A 685 -29.92 -19.85 26.13
C GLU A 685 -30.73 -19.62 24.85
N GLN A 686 -30.41 -18.59 24.05
CA GLN A 686 -31.10 -18.29 22.79
C GLN A 686 -30.99 -19.46 21.79
N TYR A 687 -29.79 -20.03 21.63
CA TYR A 687 -29.58 -21.18 20.75
C TYR A 687 -30.28 -22.45 21.27
N SER A 688 -30.31 -22.68 22.58
CA SER A 688 -30.95 -23.87 23.14
C SER A 688 -32.44 -23.93 22.81
N ALA A 689 -33.15 -22.80 22.87
CA ALA A 689 -34.55 -22.71 22.47
C ALA A 689 -34.70 -23.01 20.96
N ALA A 690 -33.87 -22.36 20.13
CA ALA A 690 -33.92 -22.55 18.68
C ALA A 690 -33.63 -24.00 18.25
N ILE A 691 -32.74 -24.71 18.95
CA ILE A 691 -32.38 -26.11 18.68
C ILE A 691 -33.50 -27.06 19.08
N LEU A 692 -34.09 -26.87 20.27
CA LEU A 692 -35.16 -27.75 20.76
C LEU A 692 -36.40 -27.67 19.86
N ASP A 693 -36.81 -26.46 19.48
CA ASP A 693 -37.88 -26.22 18.51
C ASP A 693 -37.57 -26.87 17.16
N MET A 694 -36.37 -26.59 16.62
CA MET A 694 -35.91 -27.14 15.34
C MET A 694 -35.88 -28.67 15.32
N LEU A 695 -35.58 -29.32 16.45
CA LEU A 695 -35.55 -30.78 16.57
C LEU A 695 -36.91 -31.39 16.96
N GLY A 696 -37.94 -30.58 17.21
CA GLY A 696 -39.27 -31.05 17.63
C GLY A 696 -39.27 -31.63 19.04
N LEU A 697 -38.45 -31.08 19.94
CA LEU A 697 -38.27 -31.54 21.33
C LEU A 697 -38.89 -30.56 22.35
N GLU A 698 -39.58 -29.51 21.90
CA GLU A 698 -40.40 -28.65 22.76
C GLU A 698 -41.68 -29.35 23.17
N GLY A 699 -41.90 -29.55 24.48
CA GLY A 699 -43.12 -30.16 25.03
C GLY A 699 -42.93 -31.38 25.94
N GLY A 700 -41.70 -31.78 26.27
CA GLY A 700 -41.43 -32.92 27.16
C GLY A 700 -41.56 -32.65 28.67
N GLY A 701 -42.26 -31.58 29.07
CA GLY A 701 -42.56 -31.25 30.46
C GLY A 701 -44.02 -31.53 30.79
N GLY A 702 -44.36 -32.78 31.06
CA GLY A 702 -45.63 -33.17 31.71
C GLY A 702 -46.69 -33.80 30.80
N ASN A 703 -46.58 -35.10 30.53
CA ASN A 703 -47.61 -36.08 30.90
C ASN A 703 -47.16 -37.48 30.50
N GLY A 704 -47.28 -38.42 31.44
CA GLY A 704 -47.11 -39.84 31.17
C GLY A 704 -48.21 -40.35 30.24
N ARG A 705 -47.79 -41.10 29.22
CA ARG A 705 -48.34 -42.41 28.85
C ARG A 705 -47.32 -43.15 27.99
#